data_AF-A0AAU7C5R3-F1
#
_entry.id   AF-A0AAU7C5R3-F1
#
_cell.length_a   1.000
_cell.length_b   1.000
_cell.length_c   1.000
_cell.angle_alpha   90.00
_cell.angle_beta   90.00
_cell.angle_gamma   90.00
#
_symmetry.space_group_name_H-M   'P 1'
#
loop_
_entity.id
_entity.type
_entity.pdbx_description
1 polymer ?
#
loop_
_entity_poly.entity_id
_entity_poly.type
_entity_poly.pdbx_seq_one_letter_code
_entity_poly.pdbx_strand_id
1 'polypeptide(L)'
;MISALLVGSALLAAGPTQEKLAPPDLAAYEIAREGVGQNADAHVRLALWCEAHGLQAERVKHLALAVLNDPSNTMARGLMGLVAYRGRWQRPETVDEKIKNDARLNTALAEYNARREKAANTAEAQWRLALWCEEQGLQAEASAHLAAVVRLDPSREAAWKRLGCKKHHGRWMTETQIAAEKREREAQKKADERWKPLLTRWRGWLGEKQKRDAAEQAFATVTDPHAVPSIWAVFVEGNGGERGQARAVQLLGQLDAPRASRALAMLAVFSDSAEVRRTAIETLQGRDTREYLASVITLLRKRVKYEVRPVGGPGSPGILFVEGQRFNVQRLYAPPPMPDIPIFPGELVTYDPSGLPVIQRYLGSSVETKSVSHTETRLRGPAPAATVAHVLRQGANPRRFTVGGSESRTTTQTTTTPIEHSIQIPIGQLMLQYQTAALVAQQQQRNDIQVVEDYNNVIGTMNDRATQVLRGVTGEDLGEDPQSWTGWWVDQLGYAYKSPQSAPVPTLVENVPLAYTPPGVFTPTLNQAGPSNTTTTVMNSVSPGGMSHNCFKAGTPVRTLAGPRPIESIQVGDQVLTQDVQTGGLSYQPVLTVFHNPPGATLRIELDGESIVATTIHRFWKAGQGWVMARDLKPGDSLRTLGGTVRVQSVETDQVQPVFNLQVATGASFFVGATGTLAHDNSLVEPVMAPFDAPPQLATLATNAK
;
A
#
# COMPACT_ATOMS: atom_id res chain seq x y z
N MET A 1 61.00 -10.72 30.54
CA MET A 1 61.00 -12.02 29.85
C MET A 1 60.61 -13.10 30.87
N ILE A 2 59.83 -14.10 30.44
CA ILE A 2 59.18 -15.17 31.23
C ILE A 2 57.84 -14.76 31.87
N SER A 3 56.76 -14.81 31.08
CA SER A 3 55.37 -15.15 31.49
C SER A 3 54.46 -15.26 30.26
N ALA A 4 54.90 -16.00 29.23
CA ALA A 4 54.16 -16.18 27.95
C ALA A 4 53.85 -17.66 27.63
N LEU A 5 53.85 -18.55 28.64
CA LEU A 5 53.91 -20.00 28.38
C LEU A 5 52.86 -20.87 29.13
N LEU A 6 51.70 -20.32 29.48
CA LEU A 6 50.69 -21.08 30.25
C LEU A 6 49.24 -21.03 29.73
N VAL A 7 49.00 -20.66 28.46
CA VAL A 7 47.64 -20.72 27.86
C VAL A 7 47.49 -21.90 26.86
N GLY A 8 48.54 -22.69 26.62
CA GLY A 8 48.57 -23.68 25.54
C GLY A 8 48.08 -25.10 25.82
N SER A 9 47.67 -25.47 27.05
CA SER A 9 47.61 -26.91 27.41
C SER A 9 46.30 -27.43 28.01
N ALA A 10 45.15 -26.73 27.88
CA ALA A 10 43.90 -27.19 28.51
C ALA A 10 42.67 -27.26 27.58
N LEU A 11 42.83 -27.34 26.25
CA LEU A 11 41.69 -27.35 25.30
C LEU A 11 41.65 -28.51 24.30
N LEU A 12 42.40 -29.60 24.55
CA LEU A 12 42.31 -30.82 23.75
C LEU A 12 41.58 -31.91 24.54
N ALA A 13 40.26 -31.80 24.64
CA ALA A 13 39.40 -32.90 25.05
C ALA A 13 38.25 -33.03 24.04
N ALA A 14 38.32 -34.11 23.25
CA ALA A 14 37.28 -34.78 22.46
C ALA A 14 36.35 -33.90 21.59
N GLY A 15 36.67 -33.79 20.29
CA GLY A 15 35.75 -33.41 19.21
C GLY A 15 35.70 -34.50 18.12
N PRO A 16 34.67 -34.52 17.26
CA PRO A 16 34.38 -35.64 16.34
C PRO A 16 35.49 -35.83 15.30
N THR A 17 35.55 -37.04 14.75
CA THR A 17 36.50 -37.49 13.71
C THR A 17 36.77 -36.42 12.66
N GLN A 18 38.03 -36.00 12.56
CA GLN A 18 38.55 -35.11 11.52
C GLN A 18 38.30 -35.78 10.16
N GLU A 19 37.26 -35.35 9.42
CA GLU A 19 37.12 -35.73 8.03
C GLU A 19 38.33 -35.17 7.28
N LYS A 20 39.15 -36.06 6.70
CA LYS A 20 40.29 -35.65 5.89
C LYS A 20 39.76 -34.92 4.65
N LEU A 21 40.20 -33.68 4.45
CA LEU A 21 40.00 -32.95 3.20
C LEU A 21 40.35 -33.80 1.99
N ALA A 22 39.59 -33.65 0.91
CA ALA A 22 39.99 -34.18 -0.37
C ALA A 22 41.35 -33.54 -0.80
N PRO A 23 42.23 -34.26 -1.50
CA PRO A 23 43.55 -33.73 -1.90
C PRO A 23 43.52 -32.38 -2.63
N PRO A 24 42.55 -32.09 -3.53
CA PRO A 24 42.43 -30.77 -4.16
C PRO A 24 42.10 -29.65 -3.17
N ASP A 25 41.21 -29.91 -2.21
CA ASP A 25 40.80 -28.94 -1.19
C ASP A 25 41.93 -28.67 -0.20
N LEU A 26 42.72 -29.70 0.12
CA LEU A 26 43.93 -29.55 0.93
C LEU A 26 44.95 -28.65 0.24
N ALA A 27 45.22 -28.87 -1.04
CA ALA A 27 46.16 -28.04 -1.79
C ALA A 27 45.68 -26.58 -1.88
N ALA A 28 44.39 -26.36 -2.15
CA ALA A 28 43.80 -25.03 -2.18
C ALA A 28 43.87 -24.34 -0.80
N TYR A 29 43.59 -25.07 0.28
CA TYR A 29 43.69 -24.57 1.65
C TYR A 29 45.12 -24.16 1.99
N GLU A 30 46.12 -24.99 1.68
CA GLU A 30 47.52 -24.70 1.96
C GLU A 30 48.00 -23.43 1.21
N ILE A 31 47.65 -23.28 -0.07
CA ILE A 31 47.94 -22.07 -0.86
C ILE A 31 47.27 -20.83 -0.25
N ALA A 32 45.98 -20.92 0.07
CA ALA A 32 45.26 -19.81 0.68
C ALA A 32 45.84 -19.45 2.05
N ARG A 33 46.20 -20.45 2.86
CA ARG A 33 46.82 -20.27 4.18
C ARG A 33 48.13 -19.51 4.10
N GLU A 34 48.97 -19.81 3.11
CA GLU A 34 50.22 -19.09 2.86
C GLU A 34 49.97 -17.66 2.38
N GLY A 35 48.96 -17.44 1.53
CA GLY A 35 48.62 -16.13 0.98
C GLY A 35 47.98 -15.15 1.97
N VAL A 36 47.35 -15.61 3.04
CA VAL A 36 46.62 -14.74 3.99
C VAL A 36 47.53 -13.83 4.82
N GLY A 37 48.79 -14.22 5.07
CA GLY A 37 49.78 -13.39 5.77
C GLY A 37 49.31 -12.91 7.16
N GLN A 38 49.47 -11.60 7.43
CA GLN A 38 49.00 -10.96 8.68
C GLN A 38 47.61 -10.29 8.55
N ASN A 39 46.92 -10.48 7.42
CA ASN A 39 45.64 -9.81 7.20
C ASN A 39 44.53 -10.47 8.05
N ALA A 40 44.02 -9.72 9.02
CA ALA A 40 43.00 -10.22 9.96
C ALA A 40 41.70 -10.65 9.26
N ASP A 41 41.19 -9.83 8.34
CA ASP A 41 39.94 -10.14 7.62
C ASP A 41 40.10 -11.34 6.69
N ALA A 42 41.28 -11.53 6.11
CA ALA A 42 41.58 -12.69 5.29
C ALA A 42 41.66 -13.98 6.14
N HIS A 43 42.17 -13.89 7.38
CA HIS A 43 42.08 -15.00 8.34
C HIS A 43 40.64 -15.30 8.76
N VAL A 44 39.78 -14.29 8.97
CA VAL A 44 38.35 -14.52 9.25
C VAL A 44 37.68 -15.27 8.09
N ARG A 45 37.91 -14.81 6.85
CA ARG A 45 37.40 -15.47 5.65
C ARG A 45 37.87 -16.93 5.53
N LEU A 46 39.16 -17.19 5.78
CA LEU A 46 39.70 -18.56 5.78
C LEU A 46 39.10 -19.42 6.89
N ALA A 47 38.83 -18.85 8.07
CA ALA A 47 38.16 -19.56 9.17
C ALA A 47 36.71 -19.97 8.80
N LEU A 48 35.97 -19.10 8.12
CA LEU A 48 34.62 -19.40 7.62
C LEU A 48 34.64 -20.51 6.57
N TRP A 49 35.64 -20.51 5.68
CA TRP A 49 35.84 -21.61 4.75
C TRP A 49 36.11 -22.92 5.49
N CYS A 50 36.98 -22.91 6.50
CA CYS A 50 37.28 -24.08 7.32
C CYS A 50 36.02 -24.61 8.02
N GLU A 51 35.20 -23.72 8.59
CA GLU A 51 33.92 -24.08 9.23
C GLU A 51 32.97 -24.79 8.26
N ALA A 52 32.84 -24.28 7.02
CA ALA A 52 31.99 -24.87 5.99
C ALA A 52 32.46 -26.27 5.54
N HIS A 53 33.73 -26.62 5.76
CA HIS A 53 34.32 -27.91 5.42
C HIS A 53 34.55 -28.81 6.64
N GLY A 54 33.97 -28.47 7.80
CA GLY A 54 34.07 -29.28 9.02
C GLY A 54 35.43 -29.19 9.76
N LEU A 55 36.31 -28.28 9.36
CA LEU A 55 37.67 -28.10 9.90
C LEU A 55 37.68 -27.18 11.13
N GLN A 56 37.16 -27.69 12.24
CA GLN A 56 36.95 -26.88 13.44
C GLN A 56 38.26 -26.43 14.12
N ALA A 57 39.33 -27.24 14.06
CA ALA A 57 40.61 -26.88 14.66
C ALA A 57 41.28 -25.72 13.90
N GLU A 58 41.27 -25.79 12.57
CA GLU A 58 41.80 -24.79 11.65
C GLU A 58 40.99 -23.49 11.74
N ARG A 59 39.67 -23.60 11.83
CA ARG A 59 38.77 -22.46 12.10
C ARG A 59 39.21 -21.70 13.36
N VAL A 60 39.35 -22.40 14.49
CA VAL A 60 39.74 -21.76 15.76
C VAL A 60 41.12 -21.11 15.66
N LYS A 61 42.08 -21.78 15.00
CA LYS A 61 43.42 -21.23 14.76
C LYS A 61 43.37 -19.92 13.97
N HIS A 62 42.61 -19.88 12.88
CA HIS A 62 42.51 -18.68 12.04
C HIS A 62 41.78 -17.52 12.72
N LEU A 63 40.72 -17.79 13.49
CA LEU A 63 40.08 -16.74 14.29
C LEU A 63 41.04 -16.17 15.34
N ALA A 64 41.84 -17.02 16.00
CA ALA A 64 42.84 -16.57 16.96
C ALA A 64 43.92 -15.68 16.31
N LEU A 65 44.39 -16.04 15.10
CA LEU A 65 45.34 -15.23 14.33
C LEU A 65 44.72 -13.89 13.90
N ALA A 66 43.45 -13.88 13.48
CA ALA A 66 42.75 -12.64 13.14
C ALA A 66 42.71 -11.66 14.34
N VAL A 67 42.38 -12.15 15.53
CA VAL A 67 42.36 -11.33 16.76
C VAL A 67 43.76 -10.89 17.20
N LEU A 68 44.79 -11.71 16.96
CA LEU A 68 46.18 -11.35 17.26
C LEU A 68 46.69 -10.23 16.35
N ASN A 69 46.33 -10.27 15.06
CA ASN A 69 46.72 -9.27 14.07
C ASN A 69 45.89 -7.98 14.18
N ASP A 70 44.60 -8.10 14.50
CA ASP A 70 43.72 -6.97 14.81
C ASP A 70 42.92 -7.23 16.10
N PRO A 71 43.42 -6.74 17.25
CA PRO A 71 42.72 -6.81 18.52
C PRO A 71 41.47 -5.93 18.60
N SER A 72 40.94 -5.39 17.51
CA SER A 72 39.63 -4.74 17.47
C SER A 72 38.63 -5.49 16.60
N ASN A 73 39.06 -6.53 15.87
CA ASN A 73 38.23 -7.26 14.91
C ASN A 73 36.99 -7.88 15.58
N THR A 74 35.83 -7.28 15.34
CA THR A 74 34.55 -7.66 15.96
C THR A 74 34.03 -8.97 15.42
N MET A 75 34.20 -9.22 14.11
CA MET A 75 33.72 -10.44 13.45
C MET A 75 34.46 -11.67 13.96
N ALA A 76 35.80 -11.62 14.03
CA ALA A 76 36.60 -12.72 14.55
C ALA A 76 36.18 -13.10 15.97
N ARG A 77 35.96 -12.10 16.83
CA ARG A 77 35.56 -12.31 18.21
C ARG A 77 34.14 -12.83 18.36
N GLY A 78 33.20 -12.30 17.58
CA GLY A 78 31.84 -12.79 17.57
C GLY A 78 31.76 -14.25 17.10
N LEU A 79 32.50 -14.62 16.06
CA LEU A 79 32.63 -16.01 15.60
C LEU A 79 33.31 -16.94 16.62
N MET A 80 34.15 -16.39 17.51
CA MET A 80 34.70 -17.12 18.67
C MET A 80 33.71 -17.21 19.86
N GLY A 81 32.51 -16.66 19.74
CA GLY A 81 31.52 -16.62 20.82
C GLY A 81 31.85 -15.60 21.92
N LEU A 82 32.65 -14.56 21.61
CA LEU A 82 33.03 -13.53 22.57
C LEU A 82 32.13 -12.30 22.46
N VAL A 83 31.68 -11.80 23.61
CA VAL A 83 30.86 -10.58 23.74
C VAL A 83 31.66 -9.47 24.42
N ALA A 84 31.49 -8.23 23.95
CA ALA A 84 32.08 -7.06 24.58
C ALA A 84 31.26 -6.66 25.81
N TYR A 85 31.83 -6.81 27.00
CA TYR A 85 31.20 -6.40 28.26
C TYR A 85 32.14 -5.51 29.08
N ARG A 86 31.69 -4.28 29.42
CA ARG A 86 32.48 -3.24 30.11
C ARG A 86 33.88 -3.03 29.49
N GLY A 87 33.94 -2.95 28.15
CA GLY A 87 35.18 -2.71 27.40
C GLY A 87 36.12 -3.91 27.28
N ARG A 88 35.70 -5.12 27.69
CA ARG A 88 36.50 -6.35 27.58
C ARG A 88 35.72 -7.45 26.87
N TRP A 89 36.40 -8.17 25.99
CA TRP A 89 35.84 -9.32 25.28
C TRP A 89 35.93 -10.58 26.13
N GLN A 90 34.79 -11.22 26.36
CA GLN A 90 34.66 -12.34 27.29
C GLN A 90 33.63 -13.34 26.77
N ARG A 91 33.65 -14.58 27.28
CA ARG A 91 32.57 -15.52 27.01
C ARG A 91 31.30 -15.11 27.76
N PRO A 92 30.10 -15.31 27.19
CA PRO A 92 28.84 -15.03 27.87
C PRO A 92 28.77 -15.65 29.27
N GLU A 93 29.21 -16.89 29.45
CA GLU A 93 29.19 -17.57 30.76
C GLU A 93 30.04 -16.84 31.81
N THR A 94 31.17 -16.26 31.40
CA THR A 94 32.02 -15.44 32.28
C THR A 94 31.36 -14.11 32.64
N VAL A 95 30.59 -13.53 31.73
CA VAL A 95 29.80 -12.32 32.02
C VAL A 95 28.69 -12.67 33.00
N ASP A 96 27.95 -13.76 32.76
CA ASP A 96 26.88 -14.25 33.63
C ASP A 96 27.37 -14.47 35.07
N GLU A 97 28.53 -15.11 35.25
CA GLU A 97 29.16 -15.31 36.56
C GLU A 97 29.51 -13.98 37.24
N LYS A 98 30.03 -13.00 36.49
CA LYS A 98 30.35 -11.68 37.03
C LYS A 98 29.12 -10.92 37.47
N ILE A 99 28.04 -11.00 36.69
CA ILE A 99 26.75 -10.38 37.04
C ILE A 99 26.20 -11.02 38.32
N LYS A 100 26.19 -12.37 38.40
CA LYS A 100 25.74 -13.09 39.61
C LYS A 100 26.52 -12.69 40.86
N ASN A 101 27.80 -12.35 40.71
CA ASN A 101 28.66 -11.93 41.82
C ASN A 101 28.67 -10.41 42.09
N ASP A 102 28.04 -9.58 41.25
CA ASP A 102 27.93 -8.12 41.44
C ASP A 102 26.73 -7.78 42.32
N ALA A 103 26.90 -7.87 43.64
CA ALA A 103 25.83 -7.64 44.62
C ALA A 103 25.14 -6.27 44.49
N ARG A 104 25.90 -5.23 44.10
CA ARG A 104 25.35 -3.87 43.92
C ARG A 104 24.45 -3.82 42.69
N LEU A 105 24.91 -4.36 41.56
CA LEU A 105 24.10 -4.44 40.35
C LEU A 105 22.85 -5.29 40.57
N ASN A 106 22.98 -6.44 41.24
CA ASN A 106 21.83 -7.32 41.53
C ASN A 106 20.80 -6.65 42.43
N THR A 107 21.23 -5.84 43.41
CA THR A 107 20.32 -5.06 44.24
C THR A 107 19.58 -4.00 43.41
N ALA A 108 20.29 -3.27 42.55
CA ALA A 108 19.68 -2.28 41.67
C ALA A 108 18.70 -2.92 40.67
N LEU A 109 19.04 -4.06 40.08
CA LEU A 109 18.18 -4.82 39.18
C LEU A 109 16.95 -5.40 39.90
N ALA A 110 17.09 -5.85 41.15
CA ALA A 110 15.95 -6.32 41.94
C ALA A 110 14.95 -5.19 42.22
N GLU A 111 15.43 -4.02 42.61
CA GLU A 111 14.58 -2.85 42.81
C GLU A 111 13.95 -2.37 41.50
N TYR A 112 14.73 -2.36 40.41
CA TYR A 112 14.26 -2.07 39.07
C TYR A 112 13.10 -2.99 38.68
N ASN A 113 13.27 -4.31 38.83
CA ASN A 113 12.25 -5.29 38.49
C ASN A 113 10.97 -5.08 39.31
N ALA A 114 11.08 -4.83 40.62
CA ALA A 114 9.93 -4.55 41.48
C ALA A 114 9.19 -3.25 41.10
N ARG A 115 9.91 -2.24 40.62
CA ARG A 115 9.32 -0.99 40.08
C ARG A 115 8.66 -1.23 38.72
N ARG A 116 9.33 -1.98 37.84
CA ARG A 116 8.85 -2.32 36.51
C ARG A 116 7.54 -3.09 36.55
N GLU A 117 7.42 -4.09 37.42
CA GLU A 117 6.19 -4.89 37.57
C GLU A 117 4.97 -4.07 37.97
N LYS A 118 5.18 -2.96 38.71
CA LYS A 118 4.11 -2.05 39.15
C LYS A 118 3.85 -0.91 38.16
N ALA A 119 4.73 -0.71 37.17
CA ALA A 119 4.65 0.41 36.25
C ALA A 119 3.56 0.16 35.20
N ALA A 120 2.64 1.13 35.05
CA ALA A 120 1.65 1.08 33.98
C ALA A 120 2.32 1.20 32.58
N ASN A 121 1.68 0.63 31.56
CA ASN A 121 2.11 0.79 30.17
C ASN A 121 1.66 2.15 29.59
N THR A 122 2.09 3.24 30.20
CA THR A 122 1.80 4.63 29.78
C THR A 122 3.10 5.39 29.58
N ALA A 123 3.11 6.37 28.66
CA ALA A 123 4.32 7.15 28.37
C ALA A 123 4.91 7.80 29.63
N GLU A 124 4.06 8.28 30.55
CA GLU A 124 4.52 8.93 31.78
C GLU A 124 5.14 7.94 32.79
N ALA A 125 4.55 6.76 32.96
CA ALA A 125 5.11 5.72 33.83
C ALA A 125 6.45 5.20 33.30
N GLN A 126 6.55 4.95 31.98
CA GLN A 126 7.78 4.54 31.33
C GLN A 126 8.87 5.62 31.44
N TRP A 127 8.50 6.90 31.32
CA TRP A 127 9.43 8.01 31.49
C TRP A 127 10.04 8.07 32.90
N ARG A 128 9.21 7.93 33.95
CA ARG A 128 9.71 7.94 35.33
C ARG A 128 10.66 6.78 35.61
N LEU A 129 10.34 5.61 35.06
CA LEU A 129 11.19 4.43 35.20
C LEU A 129 12.53 4.63 34.48
N ALA A 130 12.51 5.21 33.27
CA ALA A 130 13.72 5.55 32.54
C ALA A 130 14.65 6.49 33.34
N LEU A 131 14.11 7.58 33.90
CA LEU A 131 14.90 8.54 34.69
C LEU A 131 15.50 7.88 35.93
N TRP A 132 14.72 7.06 36.64
CA TRP A 132 15.22 6.34 37.80
C TRP A 132 16.33 5.35 37.41
N CYS A 133 16.19 4.63 36.28
CA CYS A 133 17.24 3.76 35.76
C CYS A 133 18.54 4.54 35.47
N GLU A 134 18.46 5.73 34.87
CA GLU A 134 19.63 6.58 34.65
C GLU A 134 20.33 6.94 35.97
N GLU A 135 19.57 7.32 37.00
CA GLU A 135 20.09 7.66 38.33
C GLU A 135 20.80 6.46 39.00
N GLN A 136 20.31 5.25 38.78
CA GLN A 136 20.93 4.02 39.29
C GLN A 136 22.08 3.49 38.41
N GLY A 137 22.38 4.15 37.29
CA GLY A 137 23.42 3.70 36.35
C GLY A 137 22.99 2.53 35.44
N LEU A 138 21.70 2.23 35.36
CA LEU A 138 21.08 1.19 34.55
C LEU A 138 20.74 1.74 33.15
N GLN A 139 21.78 2.03 32.36
CA GLN A 139 21.62 2.76 31.08
C GLN A 139 20.88 1.98 29.99
N ALA A 140 21.01 0.65 29.97
CA ALA A 140 20.34 -0.19 28.98
C ALA A 140 18.83 -0.25 29.25
N GLU A 141 18.46 -0.43 30.51
CA GLU A 141 17.09 -0.42 31.02
C GLU A 141 16.45 0.95 30.77
N ALA A 142 17.18 2.04 31.07
CA ALA A 142 16.75 3.39 30.78
C ALA A 142 16.43 3.60 29.29
N SER A 143 17.32 3.13 28.41
CA SER A 143 17.16 3.26 26.95
C SER A 143 15.93 2.51 26.44
N ALA A 144 15.65 1.31 26.96
CA ALA A 144 14.43 0.57 26.61
C ALA A 144 13.15 1.31 27.01
N HIS A 145 13.13 1.89 28.22
CA HIS A 145 11.98 2.67 28.67
C HIS A 145 11.82 3.98 27.90
N LEU A 146 12.91 4.66 27.53
CA LEU A 146 12.84 5.83 26.64
C LEU A 146 12.30 5.48 25.26
N ALA A 147 12.69 4.33 24.69
CA ALA A 147 12.13 3.83 23.44
C ALA A 147 10.62 3.53 23.57
N ALA A 148 10.19 2.95 24.70
CA ALA A 148 8.77 2.75 24.98
C ALA A 148 8.00 4.07 25.12
N VAL A 149 8.60 5.10 25.75
CA VAL A 149 8.02 6.45 25.85
C VAL A 149 7.76 7.02 24.46
N VAL A 150 8.77 6.99 23.59
CA VAL A 150 8.68 7.51 22.22
C VAL A 150 7.63 6.75 21.40
N ARG A 151 7.48 5.45 21.60
CA ARG A 151 6.44 4.64 20.92
C ARG A 151 5.04 5.01 21.39
N LEU A 152 4.86 5.27 22.69
CA LEU A 152 3.56 5.60 23.29
C LEU A 152 3.18 7.07 23.10
N ASP A 153 4.15 7.96 23.10
CA ASP A 153 4.00 9.40 22.88
C ASP A 153 5.18 9.93 22.03
N PRO A 154 5.08 9.86 20.69
CA PRO A 154 6.12 10.35 19.79
C PRO A 154 6.36 11.87 19.88
N SER A 155 5.42 12.63 20.47
CA SER A 155 5.53 14.08 20.62
C SER A 155 6.49 14.50 21.74
N ARG A 156 6.84 13.56 22.64
CA ARG A 156 7.73 13.81 23.78
C ARG A 156 9.19 13.94 23.35
N GLU A 157 9.54 15.13 22.84
CA GLU A 157 10.89 15.44 22.33
C GLU A 157 12.03 15.16 23.33
N ALA A 158 11.77 15.26 24.64
CA ALA A 158 12.76 15.00 25.67
C ALA A 158 13.26 13.54 25.66
N ALA A 159 12.40 12.58 25.33
CA ALA A 159 12.78 11.17 25.24
C ALA A 159 13.65 10.90 24.02
N TRP A 160 13.31 11.48 22.87
CA TRP A 160 14.14 11.44 21.68
C TRP A 160 15.54 12.01 21.92
N LYS A 161 15.64 13.18 22.57
CA LYS A 161 16.94 13.81 22.89
C LYS A 161 17.79 12.92 23.80
N ARG A 162 17.19 12.27 24.81
CA ARG A 162 17.89 11.33 25.70
C ARG A 162 18.35 10.06 25.00
N LEU A 163 17.62 9.60 23.99
CA LEU A 163 18.05 8.53 23.09
C LEU A 163 19.17 8.95 22.11
N GLY A 164 19.67 10.18 22.19
CA GLY A 164 20.69 10.71 21.28
C GLY A 164 20.17 11.11 19.90
N CYS A 165 18.85 11.23 19.74
CA CYS A 165 18.22 11.65 18.49
C CYS A 165 18.12 13.18 18.39
N LYS A 166 18.31 13.69 17.18
CA LYS A 166 18.10 15.09 16.78
C LYS A 166 17.04 15.18 15.69
N LYS A 167 16.31 16.28 15.65
CA LYS A 167 15.29 16.53 14.62
C LYS A 167 15.97 16.99 13.33
N HIS A 168 15.92 16.18 12.28
CA HIS A 168 16.48 16.44 10.96
C HIS A 168 15.39 16.28 9.90
N HIS A 169 15.10 17.33 9.11
CA HIS A 169 14.00 17.36 8.13
C HIS A 169 12.64 16.86 8.66
N GLY A 170 12.28 17.26 9.89
CA GLY A 170 11.01 16.85 10.52
C GLY A 170 10.99 15.43 11.10
N ARG A 171 12.08 14.66 10.99
CA ARG A 171 12.22 13.30 11.55
C ARG A 171 13.23 13.27 12.68
N TRP A 172 13.01 12.43 13.69
CA TRP A 172 14.00 12.18 14.74
C TRP A 172 15.02 11.14 14.26
N MET A 173 16.29 11.52 14.26
CA MET A 173 17.39 10.71 13.73
C MET A 173 18.61 10.83 14.65
N THR A 174 19.35 9.74 14.83
CA THR A 174 20.64 9.75 15.52
C THR A 174 21.68 10.52 14.72
N GLU A 175 22.75 11.00 15.36
CA GLU A 175 23.85 11.67 14.66
C GLU A 175 24.49 10.79 13.58
N THR A 176 24.58 9.48 13.84
CA THR A 176 25.11 8.50 12.88
C THR A 176 24.22 8.40 11.64
N GLN A 177 22.89 8.38 11.81
CA GLN A 177 21.93 8.40 10.70
C GLN A 177 22.00 9.70 9.89
N ILE A 178 22.11 10.85 10.56
CA ILE A 178 22.25 12.16 9.89
C ILE A 178 23.56 12.21 9.09
N ALA A 179 24.66 11.75 9.67
CA ALA A 179 25.96 11.69 8.99
C ALA A 179 25.93 10.69 7.82
N ALA A 180 25.25 9.56 7.95
CA ALA A 180 25.04 8.61 6.85
C ALA A 180 24.22 9.21 5.70
N GLU A 181 23.10 9.86 5.98
CA GLU A 181 22.26 10.54 4.97
C GLU A 181 23.04 11.64 4.24
N LYS A 182 23.86 12.41 4.97
CA LYS A 182 24.74 13.41 4.36
C LYS A 182 25.78 12.78 3.45
N ARG A 183 26.47 11.72 3.88
CA ARG A 183 27.47 11.01 3.08
C ARG A 183 26.86 10.42 1.81
N GLU A 184 25.69 9.81 1.91
CA GLU A 184 24.94 9.25 0.78
C GLU A 184 24.58 10.33 -0.24
N ARG A 185 24.07 11.48 0.22
CA ARG A 185 23.74 12.60 -0.67
C ARG A 185 24.97 13.16 -1.38
N GLU A 186 26.10 13.28 -0.67
CA GLU A 186 27.36 13.74 -1.27
C GLU A 186 27.92 12.73 -2.27
N ALA A 187 27.83 11.43 -1.97
CA ALA A 187 28.21 10.35 -2.88
C ALA A 187 27.37 10.38 -4.16
N GLN A 188 26.04 10.50 -4.03
CA GLN A 188 25.13 10.60 -5.17
C GLN A 188 25.43 11.83 -6.03
N LYS A 189 25.66 13.00 -5.41
CA LYS A 189 26.02 14.22 -6.15
C LYS A 189 27.29 14.04 -6.98
N LYS A 190 28.35 13.49 -6.36
CA LYS A 190 29.63 13.22 -7.05
C LYS A 190 29.45 12.21 -8.18
N ALA A 191 28.62 11.19 -7.98
CA ALA A 191 28.30 10.21 -8.99
C ALA A 191 27.56 10.84 -10.17
N ASP A 192 26.58 11.71 -9.94
CA ASP A 192 25.84 12.38 -11.02
C ASP A 192 26.72 13.33 -11.83
N GLU A 193 27.60 14.10 -11.17
CA GLU A 193 28.60 14.96 -11.82
C GLU A 193 29.56 14.16 -12.70
N ARG A 194 29.90 12.93 -12.30
CA ARG A 194 30.77 12.02 -13.06
C ARG A 194 30.04 11.32 -14.20
N TRP A 195 28.92 10.66 -13.91
CA TRP A 195 28.31 9.68 -14.80
C TRP A 195 27.40 10.31 -15.85
N LYS A 196 26.60 11.30 -15.50
CA LYS A 196 25.67 11.94 -16.45
C LYS A 196 26.37 12.45 -17.73
N PRO A 197 27.49 13.18 -17.69
CA PRO A 197 28.16 13.63 -18.91
C PRO A 197 28.81 12.46 -19.69
N LEU A 198 29.39 11.48 -19.00
CA LEU A 198 30.01 10.31 -19.65
C LEU A 198 28.98 9.46 -20.38
N LEU A 199 27.87 9.11 -19.72
CA LEU A 199 26.79 8.32 -20.30
C LEU A 199 26.15 9.05 -21.49
N THR A 200 25.96 10.37 -21.40
CA THR A 200 25.44 11.18 -22.52
C THR A 200 26.38 11.12 -23.73
N ARG A 201 27.70 11.23 -23.50
CA ARG A 201 28.72 11.13 -24.55
C ARG A 201 28.72 9.74 -25.20
N TRP A 202 28.75 8.69 -24.40
CA TRP A 202 28.77 7.30 -24.90
C TRP A 202 27.48 6.92 -25.62
N ARG A 203 26.32 7.44 -25.18
CA ARG A 203 25.06 7.30 -25.91
C ARG A 203 25.15 7.89 -27.32
N GLY A 204 25.80 9.05 -27.48
CA GLY A 204 26.05 9.65 -28.80
C GLY A 204 26.90 8.76 -29.71
N TRP A 205 27.92 8.08 -29.15
CA TRP A 205 28.80 7.19 -29.90
C TRP A 205 28.10 5.94 -30.46
N LEU A 206 26.97 5.50 -29.91
CA LEU A 206 26.21 4.36 -30.44
C LEU A 206 25.72 4.58 -31.89
N GLY A 207 25.49 5.84 -32.27
CA GLY A 207 25.12 6.23 -33.63
C GLY A 207 26.30 6.25 -34.61
N GLU A 208 27.53 6.29 -34.12
CA GLU A 208 28.76 6.38 -34.92
C GLU A 208 29.40 4.99 -35.08
N LYS A 209 29.43 4.45 -36.31
CA LYS A 209 29.92 3.08 -36.58
C LYS A 209 31.35 2.85 -36.04
N GLN A 210 32.24 3.83 -36.13
CA GLN A 210 33.63 3.71 -35.66
C GLN A 210 33.78 3.76 -34.14
N LYS A 211 32.82 4.33 -33.40
CA LYS A 211 32.92 4.51 -31.93
C LYS A 211 32.00 3.59 -31.14
N ARG A 212 31.19 2.78 -31.82
CA ARG A 212 30.24 1.87 -31.17
C ARG A 212 30.92 0.88 -30.22
N ASP A 213 31.97 0.20 -30.69
CA ASP A 213 32.69 -0.79 -29.86
C ASP A 213 33.34 -0.14 -28.63
N ALA A 214 33.87 1.08 -28.79
CA ALA A 214 34.42 1.86 -27.68
C ALA A 214 33.33 2.26 -26.66
N ALA A 215 32.10 2.54 -27.12
CA ALA A 215 30.98 2.81 -26.23
C ALA A 215 30.56 1.55 -25.46
N GLU A 216 30.49 0.39 -26.12
CA GLU A 216 30.18 -0.90 -25.48
C GLU A 216 31.19 -1.24 -24.39
N GLN A 217 32.48 -1.12 -24.68
CA GLN A 217 33.55 -1.33 -23.69
C GLN A 217 33.43 -0.36 -22.51
N ALA A 218 33.09 0.91 -22.77
CA ALA A 218 32.92 1.89 -21.71
C ALA A 218 31.71 1.59 -20.81
N PHE A 219 30.58 1.16 -21.38
CA PHE A 219 29.40 0.77 -20.61
C PHE A 219 29.66 -0.42 -19.68
N ALA A 220 30.47 -1.39 -20.10
CA ALA A 220 30.86 -2.53 -19.25
C ALA A 220 31.67 -2.13 -18.00
N THR A 221 32.24 -0.92 -17.96
CA THR A 221 32.97 -0.41 -16.80
C THR A 221 32.08 0.26 -15.74
N VAL A 222 30.77 0.38 -16.00
CA VAL A 222 29.83 1.03 -15.09
C VAL A 222 29.42 0.04 -14.00
N THR A 223 30.12 0.09 -12.87
CA THR A 223 29.86 -0.78 -11.70
C THR A 223 29.39 0.00 -10.47
N ASP A 224 29.31 1.33 -10.54
CA ASP A 224 28.90 2.20 -9.44
C ASP A 224 27.37 2.22 -9.28
N PRO A 225 26.81 1.76 -8.15
CA PRO A 225 25.36 1.80 -7.89
C PRO A 225 24.76 3.21 -7.94
N HIS A 226 25.53 4.26 -7.67
CA HIS A 226 25.06 5.64 -7.74
C HIS A 226 24.92 6.15 -9.17
N ALA A 227 25.34 5.37 -10.18
CA ALA A 227 25.11 5.70 -11.59
C ALA A 227 23.65 5.49 -12.02
N VAL A 228 22.84 4.73 -11.26
CA VAL A 228 21.45 4.39 -11.61
C VAL A 228 20.59 5.61 -12.00
N PRO A 229 20.53 6.71 -11.22
CA PRO A 229 19.75 7.89 -11.61
C PRO A 229 20.24 8.54 -12.92
N SER A 230 21.57 8.58 -13.12
CA SER A 230 22.17 9.09 -14.35
C SER A 230 21.88 8.19 -15.56
N ILE A 231 21.86 6.87 -15.40
CA ILE A 231 21.44 5.92 -16.44
C ILE A 231 19.98 6.17 -16.82
N TRP A 232 19.10 6.27 -15.82
CA TRP A 232 17.67 6.53 -16.04
C TRP A 232 17.44 7.83 -16.82
N ALA A 233 18.02 8.94 -16.36
CA ALA A 233 17.87 10.23 -17.02
C ALA A 233 18.36 10.23 -18.48
N VAL A 234 19.47 9.54 -18.77
CA VAL A 234 20.08 9.53 -20.11
C VAL A 234 19.39 8.54 -21.05
N PHE A 235 19.01 7.36 -20.59
CA PHE A 235 18.54 6.28 -21.46
C PHE A 235 17.03 6.06 -21.45
N VAL A 236 16.33 6.47 -20.39
CA VAL A 236 14.88 6.31 -20.26
C VAL A 236 14.16 7.63 -20.55
N GLU A 237 14.50 8.70 -19.83
CA GLU A 237 13.80 10.00 -19.96
C GLU A 237 14.26 10.81 -21.18
N GLY A 238 15.53 10.72 -21.56
CA GLY A 238 16.16 11.56 -22.59
C GLY A 238 15.82 11.21 -24.04
N ASN A 239 14.57 10.90 -24.38
CA ASN A 239 14.11 10.48 -25.72
C ASN A 239 14.80 9.21 -26.25
N GLY A 240 15.18 8.28 -25.37
CA GLY A 240 15.89 7.06 -25.74
C GLY A 240 15.10 6.06 -26.58
N GLY A 241 13.76 6.15 -26.56
CA GLY A 241 12.87 5.17 -27.19
C GLY A 241 13.16 3.74 -26.72
N GLU A 242 12.75 2.76 -27.51
CA GLU A 242 12.98 1.34 -27.21
C GLU A 242 14.48 1.00 -27.07
N ARG A 243 15.34 1.51 -27.96
CA ARG A 243 16.79 1.20 -27.95
C ARG A 243 17.50 1.76 -26.72
N GLY A 244 17.13 2.96 -26.28
CA GLY A 244 17.65 3.56 -25.05
C GLY A 244 17.22 2.77 -23.83
N GLN A 245 15.94 2.43 -23.73
CA GLN A 245 15.43 1.63 -22.61
C GLN A 245 16.05 0.23 -22.56
N ALA A 246 16.21 -0.44 -23.70
CA ALA A 246 16.91 -1.73 -23.78
C ALA A 246 18.36 -1.61 -23.26
N ARG A 247 19.05 -0.51 -23.59
CA ARG A 247 20.38 -0.22 -23.04
C ARG A 247 20.36 0.04 -21.54
N ALA A 248 19.34 0.75 -21.05
CA ALA A 248 19.16 0.96 -19.61
C ALA A 248 18.99 -0.38 -18.89
N VAL A 249 18.19 -1.31 -19.41
CA VAL A 249 18.03 -2.67 -18.84
C VAL A 249 19.37 -3.38 -18.73
N GLN A 250 20.21 -3.35 -19.78
CA GLN A 250 21.54 -3.96 -19.75
C GLN A 250 22.48 -3.32 -18.73
N LEU A 251 22.50 -1.98 -18.63
CA LEU A 251 23.33 -1.27 -17.66
C LEU A 251 22.88 -1.53 -16.23
N LEU A 252 21.57 -1.46 -15.96
CA LEU A 252 20.99 -1.73 -14.65
C LEU A 252 21.17 -3.19 -14.25
N GLY A 253 21.11 -4.12 -15.22
CA GLY A 253 21.34 -5.55 -14.99
C GLY A 253 22.73 -5.88 -14.48
N GLN A 254 23.74 -5.07 -14.82
CA GLN A 254 25.12 -5.20 -14.33
C GLN A 254 25.32 -4.68 -12.90
N LEU A 255 24.41 -3.85 -12.40
CA LEU A 255 24.51 -3.22 -11.08
C LEU A 255 23.76 -4.04 -10.04
N ASP A 256 24.48 -4.69 -9.13
CA ASP A 256 23.85 -5.40 -8.00
C ASP A 256 23.48 -4.43 -6.87
N ALA A 257 22.33 -3.76 -6.99
CA ALA A 257 21.88 -2.76 -6.02
C ALA A 257 20.35 -2.58 -6.00
N PRO A 258 19.75 -2.31 -4.82
CA PRO A 258 18.30 -2.11 -4.69
C PRO A 258 17.70 -1.04 -5.60
N ARG A 259 18.44 0.05 -5.86
CA ARG A 259 17.97 1.10 -6.79
C ARG A 259 17.90 0.61 -8.23
N ALA A 260 18.82 -0.26 -8.65
CA ALA A 260 18.82 -0.84 -9.99
C ALA A 260 17.64 -1.82 -10.16
N SER A 261 17.39 -2.68 -9.17
CA SER A 261 16.23 -3.60 -9.17
C SER A 261 14.90 -2.85 -9.25
N ARG A 262 14.73 -1.75 -8.51
CA ARG A 262 13.52 -0.91 -8.63
C ARG A 262 13.38 -0.25 -9.99
N ALA A 263 14.47 0.25 -10.56
CA ALA A 263 14.46 0.83 -11.91
C ALA A 263 14.10 -0.22 -12.98
N LEU A 264 14.64 -1.43 -12.87
CA LEU A 264 14.26 -2.57 -13.71
C LEU A 264 12.78 -2.91 -13.56
N ALA A 265 12.25 -2.96 -12.33
CA ALA A 265 10.83 -3.21 -12.08
C ALA A 265 9.93 -2.12 -12.69
N MET A 266 10.35 -0.85 -12.65
CA MET A 266 9.64 0.23 -13.33
C MET A 266 9.65 0.05 -14.85
N LEU A 267 10.78 -0.31 -15.46
CA LEU A 267 10.83 -0.59 -16.91
C LEU A 267 9.98 -1.81 -17.28
N ALA A 268 9.98 -2.84 -16.44
CA ALA A 268 9.18 -4.06 -16.61
C ALA A 268 7.67 -3.79 -16.64
N VAL A 269 7.18 -2.80 -15.87
CA VAL A 269 5.75 -2.45 -15.84
C VAL A 269 5.39 -1.34 -16.83
N PHE A 270 6.20 -0.28 -16.90
CA PHE A 270 5.80 0.97 -17.56
C PHE A 270 6.36 1.16 -18.97
N SER A 271 7.35 0.37 -19.42
CA SER A 271 7.86 0.50 -20.79
C SER A 271 6.78 0.17 -21.81
N ASP A 272 6.70 0.95 -22.89
CA ASP A 272 5.81 0.66 -24.02
C ASP A 272 6.31 -0.51 -24.87
N SER A 273 7.62 -0.80 -24.89
CA SER A 273 8.19 -1.93 -25.62
C SER A 273 7.98 -3.23 -24.85
N ALA A 274 7.30 -4.21 -25.48
CA ALA A 274 7.14 -5.55 -24.92
C ALA A 274 8.47 -6.27 -24.69
N GLU A 275 9.46 -6.01 -25.55
CA GLU A 275 10.77 -6.64 -25.48
C GLU A 275 11.61 -6.09 -24.32
N VAL A 276 11.54 -4.77 -24.09
CA VAL A 276 12.14 -4.14 -22.91
C VAL A 276 11.50 -4.69 -21.63
N ARG A 277 10.17 -4.82 -21.59
CA ARG A 277 9.47 -5.40 -20.43
C ARG A 277 9.93 -6.83 -20.16
N ARG A 278 9.95 -7.69 -21.19
CA ARG A 278 10.39 -9.10 -21.10
C ARG A 278 11.82 -9.20 -20.56
N THR A 279 12.76 -8.47 -21.15
CA THR A 279 14.17 -8.50 -20.75
C THR A 279 14.37 -7.98 -19.32
N ALA A 280 13.62 -6.96 -18.91
CA ALA A 280 13.64 -6.45 -17.54
C ALA A 280 13.14 -7.49 -16.54
N ILE A 281 12.06 -8.23 -16.86
CA ILE A 281 11.55 -9.33 -16.02
C ILE A 281 12.59 -10.44 -15.87
N GLU A 282 13.21 -10.88 -16.97
CA GLU A 282 14.25 -11.91 -16.95
C GLU A 282 15.45 -11.47 -16.09
N THR A 283 15.84 -10.20 -16.19
CA THR A 283 16.93 -9.64 -15.37
C THR A 283 16.56 -9.59 -13.88
N LEU A 284 15.27 -9.44 -13.54
CA LEU A 284 14.79 -9.39 -12.17
C LEU A 284 14.70 -10.75 -11.48
N GLN A 285 14.66 -11.87 -12.22
CA GLN A 285 14.55 -13.22 -11.64
C GLN A 285 15.74 -13.58 -10.71
N GLY A 286 16.92 -13.02 -10.97
CA GLY A 286 18.09 -13.18 -10.11
C GLY A 286 18.21 -12.16 -8.98
N ARG A 287 17.24 -11.26 -8.81
CA ARG A 287 17.28 -10.18 -7.82
C ARG A 287 16.46 -10.50 -6.59
N ASP A 288 16.85 -9.93 -5.45
CA ASP A 288 16.08 -10.04 -4.22
C ASP A 288 14.72 -9.33 -4.39
N THR A 289 13.65 -10.11 -4.31
CA THR A 289 12.27 -9.62 -4.47
C THR A 289 11.92 -8.56 -3.43
N ARG A 290 12.56 -8.54 -2.26
CA ARG A 290 12.33 -7.53 -1.20
C ARG A 290 12.66 -6.11 -1.64
N GLU A 291 13.51 -5.95 -2.65
CA GLU A 291 13.93 -4.64 -3.10
C GLU A 291 12.85 -3.88 -3.89
N TYR A 292 11.96 -4.60 -4.58
CA TYR A 292 11.03 -4.03 -5.57
C TYR A 292 9.60 -4.59 -5.54
N LEU A 293 9.36 -5.79 -5.03
CA LEU A 293 8.08 -6.47 -5.19
C LEU A 293 6.93 -5.72 -4.50
N ALA A 294 7.17 -5.16 -3.31
CA ALA A 294 6.19 -4.32 -2.61
C ALA A 294 5.71 -3.16 -3.49
N SER A 295 6.63 -2.50 -4.20
CA SER A 295 6.29 -1.40 -5.11
C SER A 295 5.43 -1.88 -6.28
N VAL A 296 5.72 -3.06 -6.85
CA VAL A 296 4.92 -3.64 -7.95
C VAL A 296 3.51 -4.01 -7.46
N ILE A 297 3.39 -4.63 -6.29
CA ILE A 297 2.08 -4.98 -5.70
C ILE A 297 1.21 -3.75 -5.50
N THR A 298 1.78 -2.62 -5.06
CA THR A 298 1.01 -1.37 -4.87
C THR A 298 0.47 -0.75 -6.16
N LEU A 299 0.93 -1.21 -7.33
CA LEU A 299 0.40 -0.77 -8.62
C LEU A 299 -0.92 -1.44 -8.97
N LEU A 300 -1.21 -2.62 -8.41
CA LEU A 300 -2.44 -3.35 -8.66
C LEU A 300 -3.65 -2.56 -8.14
N ARG A 301 -4.69 -2.44 -8.96
CA ARG A 301 -5.94 -1.77 -8.61
C ARG A 301 -7.13 -2.68 -8.89
N LYS A 302 -8.13 -2.66 -8.00
CA LYS A 302 -9.38 -3.38 -8.25
C LYS A 302 -10.14 -2.71 -9.41
N ARG A 303 -10.55 -3.52 -10.39
CA ARG A 303 -11.50 -3.08 -11.42
C ARG A 303 -12.83 -2.69 -10.75
N VAL A 304 -13.46 -1.65 -11.28
CA VAL A 304 -14.76 -1.18 -10.84
C VAL A 304 -15.82 -2.18 -11.29
N LYS A 305 -16.54 -2.77 -10.34
CA LYS A 305 -17.67 -3.66 -10.63
C LYS A 305 -18.92 -2.82 -10.87
N TYR A 306 -19.73 -3.22 -11.85
CA TYR A 306 -20.96 -2.54 -12.18
C TYR A 306 -22.04 -3.51 -12.70
N GLU A 307 -23.31 -3.12 -12.53
CA GLU A 307 -24.48 -3.84 -13.04
C GLU A 307 -25.36 -2.88 -13.85
N VAL A 308 -26.00 -3.38 -14.91
CA VAL A 308 -26.79 -2.56 -15.84
C VAL A 308 -28.20 -3.13 -15.98
N ARG A 309 -29.19 -2.26 -15.81
CA ARG A 309 -30.56 -2.46 -16.30
C ARG A 309 -30.83 -1.47 -17.44
N PRO A 310 -31.01 -1.90 -18.69
CA PRO A 310 -31.14 -0.98 -19.81
C PRO A 310 -32.43 -0.16 -19.74
N VAL A 311 -32.40 1.05 -20.29
CA VAL A 311 -33.62 1.85 -20.55
C VAL A 311 -34.53 1.08 -21.52
N GLY A 312 -35.77 0.81 -21.09
CA GLY A 312 -36.72 -0.03 -21.84
C GLY A 312 -37.61 0.72 -22.85
N GLY A 313 -37.59 2.06 -22.83
CA GLY A 313 -38.47 2.92 -23.62
C GLY A 313 -39.07 4.06 -22.80
N PRO A 314 -40.03 4.82 -23.36
CA PRO A 314 -40.72 5.88 -22.61
C PRO A 314 -41.31 5.34 -21.30
N GLY A 315 -41.04 6.01 -20.18
CA GLY A 315 -41.52 5.61 -18.84
C GLY A 315 -40.83 4.39 -18.22
N SER A 316 -39.88 3.75 -18.91
CA SER A 316 -39.18 2.55 -18.43
C SER A 316 -37.72 2.88 -18.05
N PRO A 317 -37.42 3.15 -16.76
CA PRO A 317 -36.13 3.69 -16.35
C PRO A 317 -34.99 2.66 -16.37
N GLY A 318 -33.85 3.09 -16.90
CA GLY A 318 -32.59 2.37 -16.85
C GLY A 318 -31.82 2.64 -15.55
N ILE A 319 -31.01 1.67 -15.12
CA ILE A 319 -30.12 1.77 -13.95
C ILE A 319 -28.70 1.40 -14.37
N LEU A 320 -27.72 2.18 -13.91
CA LEU A 320 -26.32 1.78 -13.84
C LEU A 320 -25.91 1.79 -12.35
N PHE A 321 -25.62 0.62 -11.80
CA PHE A 321 -25.13 0.46 -10.43
C PHE A 321 -23.63 0.24 -10.46
N VAL A 322 -22.86 1.05 -9.72
CA VAL A 322 -21.40 1.03 -9.69
C VAL A 322 -20.93 0.84 -8.25
N GLU A 323 -20.13 -0.20 -8.00
CA GLU A 323 -19.52 -0.44 -6.69
C GLU A 323 -18.36 0.52 -6.44
N GLY A 324 -18.38 1.23 -5.32
CA GLY A 324 -17.33 2.18 -4.95
C GLY A 324 -16.71 1.89 -3.59
N GLN A 325 -15.55 2.50 -3.31
CA GLN A 325 -14.84 2.28 -2.05
C GLN A 325 -15.49 2.98 -0.84
N ARG A 326 -16.18 4.10 -1.08
CA ARG A 326 -16.85 4.91 -0.04
C ARG A 326 -18.37 4.87 -0.15
N PHE A 327 -18.89 4.88 -1.38
CA PHE A 327 -20.31 4.81 -1.70
C PHE A 327 -20.47 3.98 -2.97
N ASN A 328 -21.48 3.13 -3.02
CA ASN A 328 -22.01 2.61 -4.28
C ASN A 328 -22.82 3.73 -4.94
N VAL A 329 -22.80 3.81 -6.27
CA VAL A 329 -23.55 4.83 -7.00
C VAL A 329 -24.58 4.14 -7.89
N GLN A 330 -25.85 4.47 -7.73
CA GLN A 330 -26.93 4.03 -8.59
C GLN A 330 -27.41 5.20 -9.45
N ARG A 331 -26.98 5.24 -10.71
CA ARG A 331 -27.44 6.24 -11.68
C ARG A 331 -28.76 5.81 -12.29
N LEU A 332 -29.78 6.65 -12.15
CA LEU A 332 -31.14 6.42 -12.66
C LEU A 332 -31.39 7.27 -13.92
N TYR A 333 -31.67 6.60 -15.03
CA TYR A 333 -32.04 7.23 -16.31
C TYR A 333 -33.53 7.05 -16.52
N ALA A 334 -34.31 8.08 -16.16
CA ALA A 334 -35.76 8.01 -16.13
C ALA A 334 -36.38 8.87 -17.26
N PRO A 335 -36.54 8.32 -18.50
CA PRO A 335 -37.32 9.00 -19.51
C PRO A 335 -38.78 9.13 -19.05
N PRO A 336 -39.43 10.28 -19.30
CA PRO A 336 -40.80 10.47 -18.86
C PRO A 336 -41.72 9.44 -19.55
N PRO A 337 -42.76 8.94 -18.85
CA PRO A 337 -43.78 8.10 -19.48
C PRO A 337 -44.58 8.91 -20.49
N MET A 338 -45.05 8.26 -21.55
CA MET A 338 -46.03 8.89 -22.43
C MET A 338 -47.24 9.33 -21.59
N PRO A 339 -47.73 10.57 -21.72
CA PRO A 339 -48.93 10.99 -21.03
C PRO A 339 -50.10 10.12 -21.51
N ASP A 340 -50.94 9.72 -20.56
CA ASP A 340 -52.18 9.04 -20.89
C ASP A 340 -53.14 10.08 -21.52
N ILE A 341 -53.45 9.90 -22.80
CA ILE A 341 -54.32 10.80 -23.55
C ILE A 341 -55.64 10.05 -23.79
N PRO A 342 -56.65 10.23 -22.91
CA PRO A 342 -57.93 9.54 -23.09
C PRO A 342 -58.59 10.02 -24.37
N ILE A 343 -59.09 9.10 -25.20
CA ILE A 343 -59.90 9.41 -26.37
C ILE A 343 -61.37 9.30 -25.95
N PHE A 344 -62.13 10.38 -26.10
CA PHE A 344 -63.54 10.41 -25.73
C PHE A 344 -64.43 9.98 -26.90
N PRO A 345 -65.60 9.35 -26.64
CA PRO A 345 -66.55 9.00 -27.69
C PRO A 345 -66.95 10.23 -28.53
N GLY A 346 -66.75 10.16 -29.85
CA GLY A 346 -67.03 11.25 -30.79
C GLY A 346 -65.84 12.13 -31.17
N GLU A 347 -64.65 11.93 -30.58
CA GLU A 347 -63.42 12.59 -31.03
C GLU A 347 -62.93 12.02 -32.38
N LEU A 348 -62.52 12.91 -33.29
CA LEU A 348 -61.94 12.55 -34.59
C LEU A 348 -60.41 12.50 -34.48
N VAL A 349 -59.83 11.38 -34.94
CA VAL A 349 -58.39 11.27 -35.18
C VAL A 349 -58.15 11.62 -36.65
N THR A 350 -57.44 12.71 -36.89
CA THR A 350 -57.04 13.17 -38.23
C THR A 350 -55.53 13.07 -38.40
N TYR A 351 -54.99 13.53 -39.53
CA TYR A 351 -53.55 13.60 -39.77
C TYR A 351 -53.12 15.04 -40.02
N ASP A 352 -51.95 15.42 -39.52
CA ASP A 352 -51.32 16.70 -39.83
C ASP A 352 -50.72 16.70 -41.26
N PRO A 353 -50.20 17.85 -41.75
CA PRO A 353 -49.58 17.92 -43.08
C PRO A 353 -48.36 17.00 -43.28
N SER A 354 -47.79 16.46 -42.20
CA SER A 354 -46.69 15.49 -42.23
C SER A 354 -47.16 14.03 -42.13
N GLY A 355 -48.47 13.79 -42.08
CA GLY A 355 -49.07 12.46 -41.99
C GLY A 355 -49.07 11.87 -40.58
N LEU A 356 -48.82 12.67 -39.53
CA LEU A 356 -48.85 12.22 -38.15
C LEU A 356 -50.25 12.35 -37.53
N PRO A 357 -50.69 11.41 -36.69
CA PRO A 357 -52.03 11.46 -36.10
C PRO A 357 -52.20 12.63 -35.12
N VAL A 358 -53.37 13.25 -35.15
CA VAL A 358 -53.80 14.39 -34.30
C VAL A 358 -55.22 14.13 -33.79
N ILE A 359 -55.46 14.35 -32.51
CA ILE A 359 -56.83 14.32 -31.93
C ILE A 359 -57.39 15.75 -31.98
N GLN A 360 -58.58 15.91 -32.55
CA GLN A 360 -59.33 17.15 -32.47
C GLN A 360 -60.28 17.11 -31.26
N ARG A 361 -59.92 17.85 -30.21
CA ARG A 361 -60.69 17.92 -28.96
C ARG A 361 -61.51 19.20 -28.89
N TYR A 362 -62.82 19.02 -28.76
CA TYR A 362 -63.75 20.11 -28.54
C TYR A 362 -63.73 20.54 -27.07
N LEU A 363 -63.56 21.85 -26.81
CA LEU A 363 -63.49 22.45 -25.48
C LEU A 363 -64.75 23.25 -25.11
N GLY A 364 -65.80 23.17 -25.93
CA GLY A 364 -67.01 23.96 -25.79
C GLY A 364 -67.11 25.08 -26.83
N SER A 365 -68.21 25.82 -26.80
CA SER A 365 -68.38 27.03 -27.59
C SER A 365 -68.54 28.23 -26.65
N SER A 366 -67.92 29.35 -27.01
CA SER A 366 -68.27 30.65 -26.44
C SER A 366 -69.07 31.45 -27.45
N VAL A 367 -69.72 32.50 -26.99
CA VAL A 367 -70.55 33.32 -27.87
C VAL A 367 -69.99 34.74 -27.88
N GLU A 368 -69.49 35.20 -29.03
CA GLU A 368 -69.08 36.58 -29.18
C GLU A 368 -70.31 37.40 -29.59
N THR A 369 -70.71 38.33 -28.72
CA THR A 369 -71.88 39.17 -28.94
C THR A 369 -71.43 40.56 -29.35
N LYS A 370 -71.59 40.91 -30.63
CA LYS A 370 -71.39 42.28 -31.12
C LYS A 370 -72.72 42.98 -31.25
N SER A 371 -72.92 44.02 -30.45
CA SER A 371 -74.12 44.86 -30.51
C SER A 371 -73.78 46.20 -31.17
N VAL A 372 -74.41 46.49 -32.30
CA VAL A 372 -74.32 47.79 -32.97
C VAL A 372 -75.64 48.51 -32.77
N SER A 373 -75.61 49.68 -32.13
CA SER A 373 -76.81 50.47 -31.86
C SER A 373 -76.90 51.63 -32.84
N HIS A 374 -77.98 51.69 -33.62
CA HIS A 374 -78.28 52.81 -34.52
C HIS A 374 -79.43 53.62 -33.93
N THR A 375 -79.23 54.93 -33.74
CA THR A 375 -80.25 55.82 -33.16
C THR A 375 -80.77 56.78 -34.21
N GLU A 376 -82.02 56.59 -34.64
CA GLU A 376 -82.73 57.56 -35.47
C GLU A 376 -83.56 58.49 -34.59
N THR A 377 -83.47 59.80 -34.86
CA THR A 377 -84.29 60.82 -34.18
C THR A 377 -85.13 61.54 -35.24
N ARG A 378 -86.46 61.45 -35.14
CA ARG A 378 -87.39 62.17 -36.04
C ARG A 378 -88.02 63.35 -35.31
N LEU A 379 -88.00 64.52 -35.96
CA LEU A 379 -88.69 65.74 -35.51
C LEU A 379 -90.10 65.78 -36.13
N ARG A 380 -91.15 65.92 -35.30
CA ARG A 380 -92.55 66.01 -35.76
C ARG A 380 -92.80 67.40 -36.37
N GLY A 381 -93.23 67.45 -37.64
CA GLY A 381 -93.66 68.69 -38.31
C GLY A 381 -94.91 69.33 -37.68
N PRO A 382 -95.22 70.61 -38.01
CA PRO A 382 -96.28 71.37 -37.35
C PRO A 382 -97.69 70.78 -37.57
N ALA A 383 -98.56 70.92 -36.57
CA ALA A 383 -99.90 70.36 -36.53
C ALA A 383 -100.84 70.93 -37.63
N PRO A 384 -101.78 70.14 -38.17
CA PRO A 384 -102.67 70.55 -39.24
C PRO A 384 -103.68 71.65 -38.82
N ALA A 385 -103.97 72.54 -39.78
CA ALA A 385 -104.73 73.79 -39.64
C ALA A 385 -106.16 73.68 -39.04
N ALA A 386 -106.72 72.47 -38.96
CA ALA A 386 -108.02 72.22 -38.32
C ALA A 386 -108.01 72.51 -36.80
N THR A 387 -106.85 72.46 -36.15
CA THR A 387 -106.70 72.69 -34.69
C THR A 387 -106.58 74.19 -34.34
N VAL A 388 -106.22 75.04 -35.32
CA VAL A 388 -106.02 76.50 -35.12
C VAL A 388 -107.33 77.28 -35.23
N ALA A 389 -108.32 76.77 -35.97
CA ALA A 389 -109.62 77.43 -36.14
C ALA A 389 -110.56 77.33 -34.92
N HIS A 390 -110.34 76.38 -34.00
CA HIS A 390 -111.21 76.18 -32.84
C HIS A 390 -110.83 77.09 -31.64
N VAL A 391 -109.55 77.46 -31.52
CA VAL A 391 -109.01 78.23 -30.37
C VAL A 391 -109.23 79.75 -30.51
N LEU A 392 -109.39 80.26 -31.74
CA LEU A 392 -109.62 81.70 -31.99
C LEU A 392 -111.07 82.16 -31.75
N ARG A 393 -112.03 81.25 -31.51
CA ARG A 393 -113.44 81.57 -31.25
C ARG A 393 -113.80 81.74 -29.76
N GLN A 394 -112.86 81.53 -28.83
CA GLN A 394 -113.16 81.50 -27.38
C GLN A 394 -112.40 82.52 -26.51
N GLY A 395 -111.86 83.60 -27.10
CA GLY A 395 -111.50 84.81 -26.33
C GLY A 395 -110.45 84.62 -25.21
N ALA A 396 -109.52 83.68 -25.34
CA ALA A 396 -108.43 83.46 -24.39
C ALA A 396 -107.06 83.85 -24.98
N ASN A 397 -106.28 84.60 -24.20
CA ASN A 397 -104.93 85.06 -24.49
C ASN A 397 -103.92 83.88 -24.43
N PRO A 398 -103.28 83.45 -25.54
CA PRO A 398 -102.36 82.31 -25.51
C PRO A 398 -100.91 82.80 -25.46
N ARG A 399 -100.43 83.21 -24.28
CA ARG A 399 -99.01 83.07 -23.94
C ARG A 399 -98.84 81.76 -23.15
N ARG A 400 -98.15 80.80 -23.80
CA ARG A 400 -97.79 79.41 -23.40
C ARG A 400 -98.76 78.34 -23.89
N PHE A 401 -98.31 77.49 -24.84
CA PHE A 401 -98.05 76.05 -24.61
C PHE A 401 -97.16 75.44 -25.71
N THR A 402 -96.16 74.69 -25.23
CA THR A 402 -95.56 73.43 -25.68
C THR A 402 -95.41 73.08 -27.17
N VAL A 403 -94.15 72.98 -27.60
CA VAL A 403 -93.64 72.02 -28.61
C VAL A 403 -92.47 71.32 -27.91
N GLY A 404 -92.29 70.01 -27.87
CA GLY A 404 -92.88 68.86 -28.53
C GLY A 404 -91.84 67.76 -28.32
N GLY A 405 -92.21 66.63 -27.71
CA GLY A 405 -91.24 65.58 -27.37
C GLY A 405 -90.51 65.06 -28.60
N SER A 406 -89.20 64.86 -28.49
CA SER A 406 -88.41 64.08 -29.43
C SER A 406 -88.58 62.59 -29.13
N GLU A 407 -88.98 61.79 -30.12
CA GLU A 407 -88.82 60.34 -30.06
C GLU A 407 -87.50 59.96 -30.73
N SER A 408 -86.53 59.51 -29.93
CA SER A 408 -85.34 58.82 -30.41
C SER A 408 -85.59 57.33 -30.32
N ARG A 409 -85.49 56.62 -31.44
CA ARG A 409 -85.58 55.16 -31.47
C ARG A 409 -84.18 54.60 -31.70
N THR A 410 -83.59 54.06 -30.64
CA THR A 410 -82.36 53.26 -30.75
C THR A 410 -82.76 51.83 -31.12
N THR A 411 -82.31 51.37 -32.29
CA THR A 411 -82.40 49.98 -32.70
C THR A 411 -81.03 49.35 -32.49
N THR A 412 -80.92 48.45 -31.53
CA THR A 412 -79.70 47.65 -31.31
C THR A 412 -79.81 46.37 -32.12
N GLN A 413 -78.92 46.18 -33.08
CA GLN A 413 -78.77 44.91 -33.78
C GLN A 413 -77.65 44.14 -33.11
N THR A 414 -78.01 43.02 -32.48
CA THR A 414 -77.09 42.15 -31.77
C THR A 414 -76.78 40.94 -32.64
N THR A 415 -75.56 40.88 -33.18
CA THR A 415 -75.06 39.70 -33.88
C THR A 415 -74.32 38.82 -32.88
N THR A 416 -74.82 37.60 -32.75
CA THR A 416 -74.33 36.61 -31.80
C THR A 416 -73.62 35.53 -32.60
N THR A 417 -72.28 35.49 -32.55
CA THR A 417 -71.48 34.52 -33.32
C THR A 417 -70.99 33.43 -32.37
N PRO A 418 -71.39 32.16 -32.56
CA PRO A 418 -70.80 31.06 -31.82
C PRO A 418 -69.35 30.86 -32.28
N ILE A 419 -68.42 30.87 -31.33
CA ILE A 419 -67.02 30.52 -31.51
C ILE A 419 -66.83 29.15 -30.88
N GLU A 420 -66.55 28.15 -31.70
CA GLU A 420 -66.16 26.83 -31.24
C GLU A 420 -64.70 26.84 -30.81
N HIS A 421 -64.44 26.42 -29.57
CA HIS A 421 -63.09 26.22 -29.07
C HIS A 421 -62.72 24.76 -29.31
N SER A 422 -61.76 24.52 -30.19
CA SER A 422 -61.17 23.20 -30.37
C SER A 422 -59.65 23.29 -30.26
N ILE A 423 -59.04 22.29 -29.64
CA ILE A 423 -57.59 22.11 -29.63
C ILE A 423 -57.20 20.90 -30.45
N GLN A 424 -56.03 20.97 -31.08
CA GLN A 424 -55.39 19.86 -31.75
C GLN A 424 -54.32 19.29 -30.82
N ILE A 425 -54.42 18.00 -30.50
CA ILE A 425 -53.43 17.28 -29.70
C ILE A 425 -52.59 16.44 -30.67
N PRO A 426 -51.33 16.81 -30.95
CA PRO A 426 -50.50 16.15 -31.97
C PRO A 426 -49.89 14.85 -31.42
N ILE A 427 -50.72 13.82 -31.27
CA ILE A 427 -50.33 12.54 -30.65
C ILE A 427 -49.16 11.86 -31.37
N GLY A 428 -49.07 11.95 -32.70
CA GLY A 428 -47.94 11.40 -33.46
C GLY A 428 -46.62 12.12 -33.17
N GLN A 429 -46.64 13.46 -33.10
CA GLN A 429 -45.46 14.25 -32.74
C GLN A 429 -45.05 14.01 -31.28
N LEU A 430 -46.02 13.88 -30.37
CA LEU A 430 -45.78 13.54 -28.97
C LEU A 430 -45.13 12.16 -28.84
N MET A 431 -45.65 11.13 -29.52
CA MET A 431 -45.03 9.80 -29.53
C MET A 431 -43.55 9.84 -29.93
N LEU A 432 -43.23 10.58 -31.01
CA LEU A 432 -41.85 10.74 -31.48
C LEU A 432 -40.95 11.49 -30.48
N GLN A 433 -41.47 12.53 -29.82
CA GLN A 433 -40.73 13.29 -28.80
C GLN A 433 -40.42 12.41 -27.58
N TYR A 434 -41.39 11.67 -27.05
CA TYR A 434 -41.16 10.79 -25.89
C TYR A 434 -40.26 9.60 -26.24
N GLN A 435 -40.35 9.06 -27.46
CA GLN A 435 -39.39 8.09 -27.98
C GLN A 435 -37.97 8.68 -28.07
N THR A 436 -37.84 9.93 -28.54
CA THR A 436 -36.56 10.63 -28.60
C THR A 436 -35.96 10.80 -27.20
N ALA A 437 -36.76 11.13 -26.19
CA ALA A 437 -36.32 11.20 -24.80
C ALA A 437 -35.80 9.85 -24.27
N ALA A 438 -36.50 8.75 -24.60
CA ALA A 438 -36.04 7.41 -24.26
C ALA A 438 -34.74 7.01 -24.97
N LEU A 439 -34.59 7.34 -26.26
CA LEU A 439 -33.36 7.10 -27.02
C LEU A 439 -32.18 7.91 -26.47
N VAL A 440 -32.40 9.18 -26.10
CA VAL A 440 -31.39 10.04 -25.47
C VAL A 440 -30.98 9.47 -24.11
N ALA A 441 -31.94 9.05 -23.28
CA ALA A 441 -31.66 8.39 -22.01
C ALA A 441 -30.83 7.10 -22.18
N GLN A 442 -31.18 6.28 -23.17
CA GLN A 442 -30.44 5.05 -23.51
C GLN A 442 -29.02 5.37 -24.00
N GLN A 443 -28.83 6.45 -24.77
CA GLN A 443 -27.52 6.86 -25.24
C GLN A 443 -26.66 7.42 -24.08
N GLN A 444 -27.24 8.22 -23.19
CA GLN A 444 -26.55 8.71 -21.99
C GLN A 444 -26.11 7.55 -21.08
N GLN A 445 -26.98 6.55 -20.87
CA GLN A 445 -26.62 5.34 -20.12
C GLN A 445 -25.45 4.60 -20.78
N ARG A 446 -25.48 4.41 -22.10
CA ARG A 446 -24.36 3.79 -22.85
C ARG A 446 -23.06 4.57 -22.72
N ASN A 447 -23.11 5.90 -22.80
CA ASN A 447 -21.92 6.74 -22.63
C ASN A 447 -21.32 6.60 -21.22
N ASP A 448 -22.17 6.59 -20.18
CA ASP A 448 -21.70 6.44 -18.80
C ASP A 448 -21.13 5.03 -18.52
N ILE A 449 -21.70 3.98 -19.13
CA ILE A 449 -21.11 2.63 -19.11
C ILE A 449 -19.73 2.65 -19.76
N GLN A 450 -19.59 3.27 -20.93
CA GLN A 450 -18.31 3.36 -21.63
C GLN A 450 -17.23 4.03 -20.78
N VAL A 451 -17.58 5.07 -20.00
CA VAL A 451 -16.63 5.72 -19.07
C VAL A 451 -16.10 4.73 -18.02
N VAL A 452 -16.97 3.86 -17.48
CA VAL A 452 -16.56 2.81 -16.52
C VAL A 452 -15.68 1.75 -17.21
N GLU A 453 -16.04 1.34 -18.42
CA GLU A 453 -15.26 0.38 -19.21
C GLU A 453 -13.87 0.92 -19.57
N ASP A 454 -13.78 2.16 -20.06
CA ASP A 454 -12.51 2.82 -20.38
C ASP A 454 -11.60 2.91 -19.15
N TYR A 455 -12.19 3.27 -17.99
CA TYR A 455 -11.47 3.28 -16.72
C TYR A 455 -10.95 1.88 -16.34
N ASN A 456 -11.79 0.86 -16.48
CA ASN A 456 -11.42 -0.54 -16.22
C ASN A 456 -10.36 -1.07 -17.20
N ASN A 457 -10.37 -0.63 -18.45
CA ASN A 457 -9.37 -1.03 -19.45
C ASN A 457 -7.98 -0.47 -19.12
N VAL A 458 -7.90 0.78 -18.64
CA VAL A 458 -6.65 1.38 -18.15
C VAL A 458 -6.11 0.61 -16.94
N ILE A 459 -6.99 0.28 -15.98
CA ILE A 459 -6.62 -0.54 -14.82
C ILE A 459 -6.16 -1.93 -15.26
N GLY A 460 -6.92 -2.59 -16.15
CA GLY A 460 -6.61 -3.93 -16.65
C GLY A 460 -5.24 -3.99 -17.29
N THR A 461 -4.91 -3.02 -18.16
CA THR A 461 -3.58 -2.96 -18.80
C THR A 461 -2.45 -2.85 -17.77
N MET A 462 -2.64 -2.03 -16.73
CA MET A 462 -1.63 -1.89 -15.67
C MET A 462 -1.52 -3.16 -14.82
N ASN A 463 -2.66 -3.75 -14.45
CA ASN A 463 -2.73 -4.99 -13.69
C ASN A 463 -2.08 -6.15 -14.46
N ASP A 464 -2.35 -6.29 -15.76
CA ASP A 464 -1.76 -7.33 -16.60
C ASP A 464 -0.24 -7.22 -16.63
N ARG A 465 0.30 -6.00 -16.80
CA ARG A 465 1.76 -5.78 -16.78
C ARG A 465 2.35 -6.05 -15.40
N ALA A 466 1.74 -5.56 -14.33
CA ALA A 466 2.21 -5.79 -12.98
C ALA A 466 2.17 -7.29 -12.60
N THR A 467 1.07 -7.98 -12.89
CA THR A 467 0.93 -9.42 -12.64
C THR A 467 1.90 -10.25 -13.49
N GLN A 468 2.23 -9.83 -14.71
CA GLN A 468 3.28 -10.47 -15.51
C GLN A 468 4.65 -10.38 -14.83
N VAL A 469 5.00 -9.23 -14.25
CA VAL A 469 6.23 -9.09 -13.45
C VAL A 469 6.16 -9.99 -12.22
N LEU A 470 5.08 -9.92 -11.46
CA LEU A 470 4.91 -10.70 -10.23
C LEU A 470 5.01 -12.21 -10.51
N ARG A 471 4.27 -12.72 -11.49
CA ARG A 471 4.34 -14.13 -11.93
C ARG A 471 5.75 -14.50 -12.43
N GLY A 472 6.35 -13.64 -13.26
CA GLY A 472 7.65 -13.91 -13.87
C GLY A 472 8.80 -14.02 -12.87
N VAL A 473 8.74 -13.28 -11.76
CA VAL A 473 9.80 -13.26 -10.73
C VAL A 473 9.51 -14.15 -9.52
N THR A 474 8.25 -14.46 -9.23
CA THR A 474 7.86 -15.29 -8.07
C THR A 474 7.49 -16.73 -8.44
N GLY A 475 7.04 -16.96 -9.68
CA GLY A 475 6.44 -18.24 -10.10
C GLY A 475 4.98 -18.43 -9.67
N GLU A 476 4.42 -17.51 -8.88
CA GLU A 476 3.07 -17.59 -8.33
C GLU A 476 2.04 -16.86 -9.21
N ASP A 477 0.81 -17.38 -9.28
CA ASP A 477 -0.31 -16.73 -9.97
C ASP A 477 -1.50 -16.52 -9.03
N LEU A 478 -1.58 -15.33 -8.43
CA LEU A 478 -2.66 -14.91 -7.53
C LEU A 478 -3.70 -14.00 -8.22
N GLY A 479 -3.66 -13.90 -9.56
CA GLY A 479 -4.55 -13.04 -10.32
C GLY A 479 -4.30 -11.53 -10.11
N GLU A 480 -5.34 -10.71 -10.35
CA GLU A 480 -5.26 -9.24 -10.28
C GLU A 480 -5.62 -8.66 -8.90
N ASP A 481 -5.99 -9.49 -7.91
CA ASP A 481 -6.45 -8.99 -6.62
C ASP A 481 -5.25 -8.48 -5.78
N PRO A 482 -5.20 -7.18 -5.45
CA PRO A 482 -4.09 -6.62 -4.69
C PRO A 482 -3.98 -7.21 -3.27
N GLN A 483 -5.10 -7.62 -2.67
CA GLN A 483 -5.12 -8.17 -1.31
C GLN A 483 -4.51 -9.57 -1.27
N SER A 484 -4.76 -10.40 -2.28
CA SER A 484 -4.16 -11.72 -2.42
C SER A 484 -2.63 -11.62 -2.52
N TRP A 485 -2.11 -10.75 -3.40
CA TRP A 485 -0.68 -10.48 -3.52
C TRP A 485 -0.07 -9.86 -2.25
N THR A 486 -0.76 -8.90 -1.63
CA THR A 486 -0.30 -8.30 -0.37
C THR A 486 -0.23 -9.35 0.74
N GLY A 487 -1.25 -10.19 0.86
CA GLY A 487 -1.30 -11.25 1.86
C GLY A 487 -0.18 -12.26 1.69
N TRP A 488 0.02 -12.72 0.46
CA TRP A 488 1.13 -13.61 0.12
C TRP A 488 2.49 -12.96 0.38
N TRP A 489 2.69 -11.70 -0.02
CA TRP A 489 3.97 -11.04 0.16
C TRP A 489 4.31 -10.78 1.63
N VAL A 490 3.32 -10.37 2.42
CA VAL A 490 3.45 -10.19 3.86
C VAL A 490 3.76 -11.54 4.54
N ASP A 491 3.16 -12.64 4.07
CA ASP A 491 3.53 -14.00 4.49
C ASP A 491 4.97 -14.36 4.09
N GLN A 492 5.43 -14.01 2.89
CA GLN A 492 6.84 -14.16 2.48
C GLN A 492 7.80 -13.30 3.32
N LEU A 493 7.34 -12.19 3.89
CA LEU A 493 8.07 -11.40 4.88
C LEU A 493 7.95 -11.99 6.30
N GLY A 494 7.19 -13.07 6.49
CA GLY A 494 6.92 -13.74 7.76
C GLY A 494 6.01 -12.92 8.68
N TYR A 495 5.00 -12.28 8.12
CA TYR A 495 3.94 -11.62 8.89
C TYR A 495 2.60 -12.23 8.47
N ALA A 496 1.66 -12.42 9.39
CA ALA A 496 0.29 -12.70 8.97
C ALA A 496 -0.41 -11.42 8.55
N TYR A 497 -0.91 -11.42 7.31
CA TYR A 497 -1.82 -10.40 6.84
C TYR A 497 -3.26 -10.83 7.08
N LYS A 498 -4.04 -9.96 7.74
CA LYS A 498 -5.49 -10.10 7.82
C LYS A 498 -6.14 -9.00 7.00
N SER A 499 -6.84 -9.38 5.95
CA SER A 499 -7.61 -8.44 5.15
C SER A 499 -8.59 -7.66 6.04
N PRO A 500 -8.66 -6.32 5.93
CA PRO A 500 -9.64 -5.54 6.65
C PRO A 500 -11.04 -6.05 6.32
N GLN A 501 -11.86 -6.28 7.35
CA GLN A 501 -13.26 -6.65 7.15
C GLN A 501 -14.00 -5.41 6.66
N SER A 502 -14.50 -5.44 5.43
CA SER A 502 -15.21 -4.31 4.82
C SER A 502 -16.61 -4.18 5.42
N ALA A 503 -16.91 -3.01 6.00
CA ALA A 503 -18.27 -2.64 6.36
C ALA A 503 -19.15 -2.52 5.09
N PRO A 504 -20.48 -2.71 5.19
CA PRO A 504 -21.37 -2.50 4.05
C PRO A 504 -21.26 -1.07 3.53
N VAL A 505 -20.99 -0.93 2.23
CA VAL A 505 -20.84 0.38 1.57
C VAL A 505 -22.23 0.94 1.23
N PRO A 506 -22.59 2.15 1.69
CA PRO A 506 -23.90 2.74 1.42
C PRO A 506 -24.09 3.10 -0.06
N THR A 507 -25.34 3.06 -0.54
CA THR A 507 -25.70 3.38 -1.93
C THR A 507 -26.26 4.81 -2.05
N LEU A 508 -25.67 5.62 -2.93
CA LEU A 508 -26.17 6.93 -3.36
C LEU A 508 -26.96 6.77 -4.66
N VAL A 509 -28.21 7.24 -4.68
CA VAL A 509 -29.02 7.27 -5.91
C VAL A 509 -28.86 8.64 -6.57
N GLU A 510 -28.39 8.66 -7.81
CA GLU A 510 -28.20 9.86 -8.63
C GLU A 510 -29.20 9.82 -9.79
N ASN A 511 -30.12 10.79 -9.83
CA ASN A 511 -31.00 10.97 -10.99
C ASN A 511 -30.24 11.69 -12.09
N VAL A 512 -30.03 11.04 -13.24
CA VAL A 512 -29.28 11.62 -14.35
C VAL A 512 -30.20 12.58 -15.13
N PRO A 513 -29.89 13.89 -15.18
CA PRO A 513 -30.67 14.82 -15.98
C PRO A 513 -30.60 14.45 -17.46
N LEU A 514 -31.77 14.29 -18.08
CA LEU A 514 -31.83 13.94 -19.50
C LEU A 514 -31.46 15.14 -20.37
N ALA A 515 -30.61 14.89 -21.36
CA ALA A 515 -30.20 15.94 -22.31
C ALA A 515 -31.35 16.43 -23.19
N TYR A 516 -32.42 15.63 -23.30
CA TYR A 516 -33.66 16.00 -23.96
C TYR A 516 -34.84 15.66 -23.06
N THR A 517 -35.67 16.67 -22.78
CA THR A 517 -36.96 16.49 -22.14
C THR A 517 -38.04 16.95 -23.12
N PRO A 518 -39.08 16.13 -23.37
CA PRO A 518 -40.15 16.50 -24.27
C PRO A 518 -40.93 17.67 -23.68
N PRO A 519 -41.47 18.59 -24.50
CA PRO A 519 -42.39 19.61 -24.03
C PRO A 519 -43.57 18.94 -23.31
N GLY A 520 -43.89 19.39 -22.10
CA GLY A 520 -45.03 18.86 -21.35
C GLY A 520 -46.34 19.10 -22.10
N VAL A 521 -47.25 18.11 -22.06
CA VAL A 521 -48.65 18.33 -22.47
C VAL A 521 -49.34 19.04 -21.30
N PHE A 522 -49.71 20.30 -21.47
CA PHE A 522 -50.53 21.01 -20.48
C PHE A 522 -51.92 20.37 -20.44
N THR A 523 -52.10 19.38 -19.56
CA THR A 523 -53.42 18.93 -19.10
C THR A 523 -53.63 19.55 -17.71
N PRO A 524 -54.67 20.39 -17.50
CA PRO A 524 -54.96 20.90 -16.18
C PRO A 524 -55.41 19.72 -15.31
N THR A 525 -54.53 19.24 -14.43
CA THR A 525 -54.84 18.20 -13.46
C THR A 525 -54.65 18.71 -12.04
N LEU A 526 -55.62 18.35 -11.20
CA LEU A 526 -55.77 18.76 -9.80
C LEU A 526 -54.79 17.95 -8.94
N ASN A 527 -53.87 18.61 -8.24
CA ASN A 527 -52.86 17.99 -7.39
C ASN A 527 -53.48 17.21 -6.21
N GLN A 528 -53.04 15.97 -5.98
CA GLN A 528 -53.02 15.33 -4.66
C GLN A 528 -51.60 14.89 -4.31
N ALA A 529 -51.07 15.49 -3.25
CA ALA A 529 -49.78 15.15 -2.65
C ALA A 529 -49.96 14.09 -1.56
N GLY A 530 -48.99 13.18 -1.45
CA GLY A 530 -48.83 12.27 -0.31
C GLY A 530 -47.37 11.86 -0.15
N PRO A 531 -46.74 12.03 1.04
CA PRO A 531 -45.34 11.67 1.31
C PRO A 531 -45.24 10.35 2.10
N SER A 532 -44.11 9.62 2.02
CA SER A 532 -43.44 8.97 3.18
C SER A 532 -42.22 8.08 2.82
N ASN A 533 -41.03 8.58 3.19
CA ASN A 533 -40.00 8.03 4.09
C ASN A 533 -39.90 6.50 4.35
N THR A 534 -38.69 5.93 4.33
CA THR A 534 -37.91 5.51 5.54
C THR A 534 -36.81 4.48 5.20
N THR A 535 -35.56 4.79 5.56
CA THR A 535 -34.38 3.90 5.50
C THR A 535 -34.16 3.22 6.86
N THR A 536 -33.86 1.91 6.87
CA THR A 536 -33.46 1.15 8.07
C THR A 536 -32.05 0.57 7.89
N THR A 537 -31.14 0.85 8.82
CA THR A 537 -29.78 0.30 8.91
C THR A 537 -29.74 -0.80 9.99
N VAL A 538 -29.10 -1.93 9.68
CA VAL A 538 -28.80 -3.00 10.65
C VAL A 538 -27.29 -3.21 10.73
N MET A 539 -26.75 -3.12 11.95
CA MET A 539 -25.37 -3.48 12.30
C MET A 539 -25.27 -4.98 12.54
N ASN A 540 -24.19 -5.62 12.09
CA ASN A 540 -23.75 -6.90 12.64
C ASN A 540 -22.23 -6.90 12.86
N SER A 541 -21.85 -7.19 14.10
CA SER A 541 -20.49 -7.43 14.59
C SER A 541 -20.05 -8.87 14.29
N VAL A 542 -18.81 -9.05 13.84
CA VAL A 542 -18.15 -10.36 13.75
C VAL A 542 -16.81 -10.30 14.47
N SER A 543 -16.59 -11.27 15.36
CA SER A 543 -15.36 -11.46 16.14
C SER A 543 -14.19 -11.92 15.26
N PRO A 544 -12.92 -11.59 15.60
CA PRO A 544 -11.80 -11.86 14.71
C PRO A 544 -11.21 -13.27 14.92
N GLY A 545 -11.20 -14.08 13.86
CA GLY A 545 -10.37 -15.29 13.75
C GLY A 545 -8.86 -15.03 13.85
N GLY A 546 -8.14 -16.04 14.34
CA GLY A 546 -6.75 -16.00 14.82
C GLY A 546 -5.70 -15.55 13.79
N MET A 547 -4.64 -14.92 14.31
CA MET A 547 -3.52 -14.34 13.59
C MET A 547 -2.30 -15.23 13.83
N SER A 548 -1.55 -15.63 12.78
CA SER A 548 -0.26 -16.32 12.95
C SER A 548 0.87 -15.28 13.08
N HIS A 549 1.84 -15.51 13.96
CA HIS A 549 2.90 -14.55 14.25
C HIS A 549 4.25 -15.27 14.23
N ASN A 550 5.35 -14.61 13.86
CA ASN A 550 6.71 -15.16 14.03
C ASN A 550 7.02 -15.29 15.51
N CYS A 551 6.94 -16.48 16.10
CA CYS A 551 7.08 -16.65 17.54
C CYS A 551 7.63 -18.03 17.91
N PHE A 552 7.97 -18.18 19.19
CA PHE A 552 8.42 -19.42 19.83
C PHE A 552 7.42 -19.91 20.86
N LYS A 553 7.43 -21.22 21.16
CA LYS A 553 6.65 -21.75 22.27
C LYS A 553 7.14 -21.24 23.63
N ALA A 554 6.26 -21.28 24.63
CA ALA A 554 6.66 -21.16 26.04
C ALA A 554 7.76 -22.17 26.40
N GLY A 555 8.65 -21.79 27.31
CA GLY A 555 9.79 -22.58 27.77
C GLY A 555 11.02 -22.51 26.87
N THR A 556 10.92 -21.87 25.69
CA THR A 556 12.07 -21.68 24.80
C THR A 556 13.16 -20.86 25.52
N PRO A 557 14.36 -21.42 25.74
CA PRO A 557 15.41 -20.69 26.44
C PRO A 557 15.92 -19.55 25.56
N VAL A 558 16.04 -18.35 26.13
CA VAL A 558 16.66 -17.17 25.51
C VAL A 558 17.94 -16.85 26.27
N ARG A 559 19.03 -16.58 25.56
CA ARG A 559 20.30 -16.16 26.17
C ARG A 559 20.20 -14.73 26.68
N THR A 560 20.28 -14.54 27.99
CA THR A 560 20.23 -13.22 28.65
C THR A 560 21.52 -12.89 29.37
N LEU A 561 21.70 -11.63 29.79
CA LEU A 561 22.84 -11.16 30.57
C LEU A 561 23.02 -11.89 31.92
N ALA A 562 21.96 -12.47 32.46
CA ALA A 562 21.99 -13.24 33.72
C ALA A 562 21.95 -14.76 33.48
N GLY A 563 22.15 -15.20 32.25
CA GLY A 563 22.03 -16.59 31.82
C GLY A 563 20.72 -16.93 31.09
N PRO A 564 20.51 -18.20 30.70
CA PRO A 564 19.33 -18.61 29.96
C PRO A 564 18.04 -18.44 30.76
N ARG A 565 17.00 -17.88 30.15
CA ARG A 565 15.66 -17.74 30.74
C ARG A 565 14.58 -18.14 29.74
N PRO A 566 13.46 -18.72 30.17
CA PRO A 566 12.36 -19.04 29.26
C PRO A 566 11.74 -17.76 28.68
N ILE A 567 11.39 -17.78 27.39
CA ILE A 567 10.97 -16.61 26.62
C ILE A 567 9.78 -15.87 27.22
N GLU A 568 8.81 -16.58 27.80
CA GLU A 568 7.61 -16.02 28.43
C GLU A 568 7.92 -15.25 29.73
N SER A 569 9.10 -15.46 30.30
CA SER A 569 9.54 -14.72 31.49
C SER A 569 10.26 -13.41 31.15
N ILE A 570 10.67 -13.22 29.89
CA ILE A 570 11.41 -12.05 29.45
C ILE A 570 10.50 -10.83 29.45
N GLN A 571 11.00 -9.70 29.96
CA GLN A 571 10.27 -8.44 30.04
C GLN A 571 11.04 -7.30 29.36
N VAL A 572 10.35 -6.20 29.06
CA VAL A 572 10.98 -4.98 28.53
C VAL A 572 12.10 -4.52 29.47
N GLY A 573 13.27 -4.20 28.89
CA GLY A 573 14.48 -3.82 29.61
C GLY A 573 15.41 -4.98 29.98
N ASP A 574 14.92 -6.24 29.95
CA ASP A 574 15.82 -7.40 30.08
C ASP A 574 16.82 -7.40 28.91
N GLN A 575 18.08 -7.75 29.18
CA GLN A 575 19.13 -7.74 28.17
C GLN A 575 19.36 -9.14 27.61
N VAL A 576 19.19 -9.29 26.30
CA VAL A 576 19.38 -10.55 25.55
C VAL A 576 20.63 -10.48 24.69
N LEU A 577 21.29 -11.63 24.49
CA LEU A 577 22.47 -11.72 23.63
C LEU A 577 22.01 -11.68 22.17
N THR A 578 22.60 -10.76 21.39
CA THR A 578 22.32 -10.55 19.97
C THR A 578 23.60 -10.70 19.16
N GLN A 579 23.45 -10.95 17.86
CA GLN A 579 24.54 -10.91 16.89
C GLN A 579 24.20 -9.93 15.78
N ASP A 580 25.08 -8.95 15.58
CA ASP A 580 24.97 -8.03 14.46
C ASP A 580 25.36 -8.77 13.18
N VAL A 581 24.42 -8.86 12.24
CA VAL A 581 24.56 -9.65 11.02
C VAL A 581 25.41 -8.98 9.92
N GLN A 582 25.89 -7.76 10.16
CA GLN A 582 26.80 -7.05 9.25
C GLN A 582 28.26 -7.16 9.73
N THR A 583 28.47 -7.04 11.04
CA THR A 583 29.79 -7.01 11.67
C THR A 583 30.17 -8.35 12.31
N GLY A 584 29.21 -9.27 12.47
CA GLY A 584 29.38 -10.54 13.19
C GLY A 584 29.52 -10.40 14.70
N GLY A 585 29.53 -9.17 15.24
CA GLY A 585 29.80 -8.87 16.65
C GLY A 585 28.66 -9.27 17.58
N LEU A 586 29.01 -9.79 18.76
CA LEU A 586 28.06 -10.12 19.82
C LEU A 586 27.92 -8.98 20.82
N SER A 587 26.68 -8.70 21.23
CA SER A 587 26.38 -7.69 22.25
C SER A 587 25.12 -8.05 23.04
N TYR A 588 25.04 -7.59 24.29
CA TYR A 588 23.78 -7.65 25.04
C TYR A 588 22.94 -6.42 24.72
N GLN A 589 21.69 -6.63 24.31
CA GLN A 589 20.76 -5.58 23.92
C GLN A 589 19.50 -5.65 24.74
N PRO A 590 18.98 -4.49 25.20
CA PRO A 590 17.74 -4.48 25.96
C PRO A 590 16.55 -4.79 25.05
N VAL A 591 15.60 -5.55 25.59
CA VAL A 591 14.31 -5.85 24.96
C VAL A 591 13.44 -4.60 25.02
N LEU A 592 12.93 -4.17 23.86
CA LEU A 592 12.06 -3.01 23.72
C LEU A 592 10.57 -3.36 23.85
N THR A 593 10.19 -4.52 23.29
CA THR A 593 8.82 -5.01 23.27
C THR A 593 8.81 -6.53 23.42
N VAL A 594 7.84 -7.05 24.17
CA VAL A 594 7.55 -8.48 24.29
C VAL A 594 6.17 -8.72 23.69
N PHE A 595 6.04 -9.77 22.88
CA PHE A 595 4.82 -10.13 22.20
C PHE A 595 4.26 -11.42 22.79
N HIS A 596 3.01 -11.37 23.23
CA HIS A 596 2.25 -12.50 23.75
C HIS A 596 1.09 -12.74 22.79
N ASN A 597 1.23 -13.77 21.96
CA ASN A 597 0.30 -13.99 20.85
C ASN A 597 -0.60 -15.20 21.14
N PRO A 598 -1.84 -15.19 20.59
CA PRO A 598 -2.76 -16.31 20.75
C PRO A 598 -2.17 -17.60 20.16
N PRO A 599 -2.74 -18.78 20.51
CA PRO A 599 -2.24 -20.05 20.02
C PRO A 599 -2.11 -20.11 18.49
N GLY A 600 -0.93 -20.46 17.99
CA GLY A 600 -0.61 -20.53 16.56
C GLY A 600 0.00 -21.88 16.17
N ALA A 601 -0.06 -22.23 14.87
CA ALA A 601 0.57 -23.44 14.35
C ALA A 601 2.11 -23.36 14.49
N THR A 602 2.71 -24.45 14.98
CA THR A 602 4.16 -24.51 15.21
C THR A 602 4.81 -25.70 14.50
N LEU A 603 6.11 -25.59 14.28
CA LEU A 603 7.00 -26.62 13.79
C LEU A 603 8.02 -26.94 14.87
N ARG A 604 8.32 -28.23 15.03
CA ARG A 604 9.42 -28.76 15.81
C ARG A 604 10.62 -28.96 14.90
N ILE A 605 11.69 -28.25 15.20
CA ILE A 605 12.96 -28.33 14.50
C ILE A 605 13.91 -29.14 15.39
N GLU A 606 14.21 -30.37 14.96
CA GLU A 606 15.18 -31.23 15.65
C GLU A 606 16.59 -30.85 15.19
N LEU A 607 17.44 -30.54 16.16
CA LEU A 607 18.84 -30.15 16.00
C LEU A 607 19.74 -31.19 16.69
N ASP A 608 21.04 -31.13 16.43
CA ASP A 608 21.99 -32.02 17.10
C ASP A 608 22.11 -31.69 18.60
N GLY A 609 21.37 -32.45 19.43
CA GLY A 609 21.36 -32.34 20.88
C GLY A 609 20.23 -31.51 21.51
N GLU A 610 19.33 -30.92 20.72
CA GLU A 610 18.14 -30.21 21.23
C GLU A 610 17.00 -30.10 20.21
N SER A 611 15.82 -29.67 20.66
CA SER A 611 14.71 -29.29 19.78
C SER A 611 14.22 -27.88 20.07
N ILE A 612 13.95 -27.13 19.00
CA ILE A 612 13.36 -25.78 19.06
C ILE A 612 11.98 -25.84 18.42
N VAL A 613 10.98 -25.24 19.08
CA VAL A 613 9.62 -25.19 18.55
C VAL A 613 9.24 -23.74 18.27
N ALA A 614 8.96 -23.45 17.01
CA ALA A 614 8.69 -22.11 16.52
C ALA A 614 7.52 -22.12 15.53
N THR A 615 6.88 -20.99 15.31
CA THR A 615 5.87 -20.85 14.25
C THR A 615 6.49 -21.03 12.86
N THR A 616 5.68 -21.46 11.89
CA THR A 616 6.12 -21.79 10.51
C THR A 616 6.95 -20.70 9.82
N ILE A 617 6.66 -19.43 10.12
CA ILE A 617 7.28 -18.26 9.51
C ILE A 617 8.47 -17.69 10.30
N HIS A 618 8.76 -18.22 11.49
CA HIS A 618 9.86 -17.73 12.34
C HIS A 618 11.22 -17.95 11.65
N ARG A 619 12.11 -16.96 11.70
CA ARG A 619 13.36 -17.00 10.96
C ARG A 619 14.56 -17.41 11.81
N PHE A 620 15.36 -18.28 11.23
CA PHE A 620 16.66 -18.70 11.72
C PHE A 620 17.74 -18.29 10.73
N TRP A 621 18.95 -18.05 11.23
CA TRP A 621 20.08 -17.76 10.37
C TRP A 621 20.69 -19.05 9.83
N LYS A 622 20.56 -19.28 8.52
CA LYS A 622 21.24 -20.35 7.78
C LYS A 622 22.64 -19.88 7.37
N ALA A 623 23.65 -20.62 7.80
CA ALA A 623 25.05 -20.25 7.61
C ALA A 623 25.38 -20.01 6.13
N GLY A 624 25.95 -18.85 5.82
CA GLY A 624 26.33 -18.43 4.48
C GLY A 624 25.17 -18.11 3.52
N GLN A 625 23.92 -18.15 3.98
CA GLN A 625 22.73 -17.79 3.19
C GLN A 625 21.89 -16.69 3.85
N GLY A 626 21.94 -16.54 5.17
CA GLY A 626 21.18 -15.53 5.92
C GLY A 626 19.86 -16.06 6.45
N TRP A 627 18.86 -15.18 6.57
CA TRP A 627 17.58 -15.50 7.21
C TRP A 627 16.69 -16.44 6.38
N VAL A 628 16.30 -17.58 6.96
CA VAL A 628 15.40 -18.57 6.35
C VAL A 628 14.25 -18.88 7.33
N MET A 629 13.04 -19.05 6.83
CA MET A 629 11.88 -19.41 7.66
C MET A 629 11.94 -20.86 8.12
N ALA A 630 11.35 -21.14 9.29
CA ALA A 630 11.24 -22.48 9.85
C ALA A 630 10.64 -23.50 8.87
N ARG A 631 9.59 -23.12 8.12
CA ARG A 631 8.94 -23.99 7.12
C ARG A 631 9.80 -24.34 5.91
N ASP A 632 10.83 -23.53 5.64
CA ASP A 632 11.71 -23.69 4.48
C ASP A 632 13.02 -24.41 4.84
N LEU A 633 13.25 -24.67 6.13
CA LEU A 633 14.38 -25.46 6.60
C LEU A 633 14.25 -26.92 6.18
N LYS A 634 15.37 -27.51 5.77
CA LYS A 634 15.43 -28.91 5.33
C LYS A 634 16.45 -29.69 6.17
N PRO A 635 16.23 -31.01 6.36
CA PRO A 635 17.26 -31.89 6.89
C PRO A 635 18.60 -31.67 6.18
N GLY A 636 19.65 -31.46 6.95
CA GLY A 636 20.99 -31.18 6.47
C GLY A 636 21.40 -29.72 6.44
N ASP A 637 20.45 -28.77 6.52
CA ASP A 637 20.76 -27.35 6.63
C ASP A 637 21.57 -27.03 7.90
N SER A 638 22.46 -26.05 7.83
CA SER A 638 23.30 -25.62 8.95
C SER A 638 22.87 -24.25 9.47
N LEU A 639 22.42 -24.19 10.73
CA LEU A 639 22.01 -22.96 11.41
C LEU A 639 23.17 -22.38 12.22
N ARG A 640 23.30 -21.06 12.23
CA ARG A 640 24.30 -20.34 13.03
C ARG A 640 23.96 -20.44 14.51
N THR A 641 24.95 -20.78 15.32
CA THR A 641 24.86 -20.80 16.77
C THR A 641 25.95 -19.95 17.41
N LEU A 642 25.89 -19.76 18.74
CA LEU A 642 26.92 -19.07 19.50
C LEU A 642 28.31 -19.73 19.37
N GLY A 643 28.35 -21.05 19.19
CA GLY A 643 29.58 -21.84 19.12
C GLY A 643 30.08 -22.15 17.69
N GLY A 644 29.33 -21.79 16.65
CA GLY A 644 29.62 -22.20 15.27
C GLY A 644 28.32 -22.44 14.50
N THR A 645 28.08 -23.68 14.08
CA THR A 645 26.85 -24.08 13.40
C THR A 645 26.28 -25.38 13.99
N VAL A 646 24.98 -25.60 13.81
CA VAL A 646 24.29 -26.84 14.18
C VAL A 646 23.46 -27.33 13.00
N ARG A 647 23.39 -28.64 12.80
CA ARG A 647 22.71 -29.25 11.66
C ARG A 647 21.24 -29.54 11.99
N VAL A 648 20.34 -29.22 11.07
CA VAL A 648 18.92 -29.60 11.12
C VAL A 648 18.79 -31.09 10.81
N GLN A 649 18.15 -31.85 11.71
CA GLN A 649 17.88 -33.27 11.55
C GLN A 649 16.50 -33.52 10.93
N SER A 650 15.45 -32.89 11.46
CA SER A 650 14.10 -32.93 10.89
C SER A 650 13.33 -31.65 11.20
N VAL A 651 12.26 -31.42 10.44
CA VAL A 651 11.30 -30.34 10.67
C VAL A 651 9.91 -30.95 10.57
N GLU A 652 9.17 -30.95 11.68
CA GLU A 652 7.88 -31.64 11.80
C GLU A 652 6.80 -30.69 12.32
N THR A 653 5.53 -30.96 12.02
CA THR A 653 4.42 -30.17 12.59
C THR A 653 4.28 -30.46 14.09
N ASP A 654 4.08 -29.42 14.89
CA ASP A 654 3.84 -29.51 16.33
C ASP A 654 2.49 -28.84 16.71
N GLN A 655 2.11 -28.93 17.98
CA GLN A 655 0.82 -28.49 18.49
C GLN A 655 0.60 -26.98 18.37
N VAL A 656 -0.68 -26.59 18.26
CA VAL A 656 -1.10 -25.19 18.37
C VAL A 656 -1.06 -24.78 19.83
N GLN A 657 -0.25 -23.78 20.17
CA GLN A 657 -0.01 -23.37 21.56
C GLN A 657 0.32 -21.88 21.66
N PRO A 658 0.16 -21.22 22.83
CA PRO A 658 0.57 -19.83 23.03
C PRO A 658 2.03 -19.61 22.65
N VAL A 659 2.30 -18.49 21.97
CA VAL A 659 3.63 -18.20 21.42
C VAL A 659 4.10 -16.79 21.74
N PHE A 660 5.43 -16.63 21.82
CA PHE A 660 6.11 -15.43 22.30
C PHE A 660 7.16 -14.96 21.30
N ASN A 661 7.38 -13.65 21.21
CA ASN A 661 8.53 -13.08 20.49
C ASN A 661 9.01 -11.81 21.18
N LEU A 662 10.21 -11.35 20.81
CA LEU A 662 10.89 -10.19 21.36
C LEU A 662 11.18 -9.20 20.23
N GLN A 663 11.23 -7.92 20.54
CA GLN A 663 11.89 -6.91 19.72
C GLN A 663 13.03 -6.31 20.52
N VAL A 664 14.24 -6.32 19.96
CA VAL A 664 15.46 -5.87 20.64
C VAL A 664 15.90 -4.50 20.13
N ALA A 665 16.73 -3.80 20.91
CA ALA A 665 17.13 -2.44 20.56
C ALA A 665 17.99 -2.33 19.29
N THR A 666 18.92 -3.26 19.10
CA THR A 666 19.81 -3.31 17.94
C THR A 666 20.15 -4.77 17.58
N GLY A 667 20.62 -4.98 16.34
CA GLY A 667 21.00 -6.31 15.83
C GLY A 667 19.86 -7.14 15.26
N ALA A 668 18.59 -6.82 15.58
CA ALA A 668 17.38 -7.49 15.09
C ALA A 668 17.40 -9.03 15.26
N SER A 669 18.16 -9.52 16.23
CA SER A 669 18.42 -10.93 16.43
C SER A 669 18.57 -11.27 17.90
N PHE A 670 18.36 -12.53 18.26
CA PHE A 670 18.66 -13.03 19.60
C PHE A 670 18.93 -14.54 19.56
N PHE A 671 19.58 -15.06 20.59
CA PHE A 671 19.91 -16.49 20.67
C PHE A 671 18.90 -17.28 21.49
N VAL A 672 18.42 -18.38 20.90
CA VAL A 672 17.47 -19.31 21.50
C VAL A 672 18.03 -20.73 21.64
N GLY A 673 17.53 -21.50 22.60
CA GLY A 673 17.95 -22.88 22.82
C GLY A 673 19.26 -23.04 23.59
N ALA A 674 19.59 -24.30 23.88
CA ALA A 674 20.78 -24.73 24.61
C ALA A 674 22.07 -24.49 23.82
N THR A 675 22.07 -24.64 22.50
CA THR A 675 23.22 -24.31 21.65
C THR A 675 23.31 -22.81 21.33
N GLY A 676 22.23 -22.06 21.59
CA GLY A 676 22.11 -20.66 21.21
C GLY A 676 22.05 -20.53 19.69
N THR A 677 20.97 -21.00 19.07
CA THR A 677 20.68 -20.80 17.65
C THR A 677 20.23 -19.37 17.40
N LEU A 678 20.76 -18.72 16.36
CA LEU A 678 20.46 -17.34 16.02
C LEU A 678 19.09 -17.22 15.35
N ALA A 679 18.19 -16.48 16.00
CA ALA A 679 16.84 -16.23 15.55
C ALA A 679 16.60 -14.73 15.33
N HIS A 680 15.65 -14.42 14.45
CA HIS A 680 15.25 -13.03 14.19
C HIS A 680 14.26 -12.53 15.23
N ASP A 681 14.34 -11.25 15.58
CA ASP A 681 13.37 -10.60 16.45
C ASP A 681 12.04 -10.29 15.71
N ASN A 682 11.12 -9.57 16.33
CA ASN A 682 9.82 -9.23 15.74
C ASN A 682 9.88 -7.99 14.81
N SER A 683 11.07 -7.58 14.34
CA SER A 683 11.24 -6.47 13.41
C SER A 683 11.18 -6.90 11.94
N LEU A 684 11.20 -5.93 11.03
CA LEU A 684 11.23 -6.19 9.58
C LEU A 684 12.61 -6.75 9.20
N VAL A 685 12.60 -7.87 8.50
CA VAL A 685 13.82 -8.55 8.08
C VAL A 685 14.44 -7.78 6.92
N GLU A 686 15.58 -7.14 7.16
CA GLU A 686 16.34 -6.49 6.10
C GLU A 686 17.04 -7.52 5.20
N PRO A 687 17.10 -7.28 3.87
CA PRO A 687 17.96 -8.04 2.97
C PRO A 687 19.41 -8.04 3.41
N VAL A 688 19.98 -9.24 3.54
CA VAL A 688 21.42 -9.43 3.73
C VAL A 688 22.00 -9.84 2.39
N MET A 689 22.50 -8.87 1.62
CA MET A 689 23.10 -9.13 0.29
C MET A 689 24.36 -10.00 0.37
N ALA A 690 25.14 -9.86 1.45
CA ALA A 690 26.33 -10.65 1.72
C ALA A 690 26.30 -11.13 3.18
N PRO A 691 25.95 -12.40 3.44
CA PRO A 691 25.98 -12.96 4.78
C PRO A 691 27.37 -12.79 5.40
N PHE A 692 27.43 -12.29 6.65
CA PHE A 692 28.70 -12.08 7.35
C PHE A 692 29.54 -13.35 7.49
N ASP A 693 28.90 -14.51 7.37
CA ASP A 693 29.48 -15.83 7.50
C ASP A 693 29.50 -16.63 6.18
N ALA A 694 29.37 -15.96 5.04
CA ALA A 694 29.51 -16.60 3.73
C ALA A 694 30.95 -17.12 3.52
N PRO A 695 31.14 -18.42 3.23
CA PRO A 695 32.47 -18.95 2.97
C PRO A 695 33.03 -18.37 1.66
N PRO A 696 34.26 -17.86 1.66
CA PRO A 696 34.89 -17.32 0.46
C PRO A 696 35.24 -18.44 -0.53
N GLN A 697 35.41 -18.10 -1.80
CA GLN A 697 36.18 -18.94 -2.72
C GLN A 697 37.68 -18.78 -2.41
N LEU A 698 38.39 -19.87 -2.08
CA LEU A 698 39.80 -19.81 -1.68
C LEU A 698 40.71 -19.12 -2.72
N ALA A 699 40.41 -19.25 -4.01
CA ALA A 699 41.15 -18.58 -5.09
C ALA A 699 41.18 -17.05 -4.92
N THR A 700 40.14 -16.46 -4.33
CA THR A 700 40.06 -15.01 -4.07
C THR A 700 40.90 -14.56 -2.87
N LEU A 701 41.28 -15.49 -1.99
CA LEU A 701 42.16 -15.21 -0.85
C LEU A 701 43.64 -15.27 -1.26
N ALA A 702 43.99 -16.16 -2.20
CA ALA A 702 45.36 -16.36 -2.67
C ALA A 702 45.91 -15.16 -3.47
N THR A 703 45.06 -14.33 -4.06
CA THR A 703 45.48 -13.20 -4.93
C THR A 703 45.73 -11.89 -4.19
N ASN A 704 45.29 -11.74 -2.94
CA ASN A 704 45.32 -10.47 -2.20
C ASN A 704 46.59 -10.27 -1.35
N ALA A 705 47.66 -11.03 -1.64
CA ALA A 705 48.93 -11.04 -0.90
C ALA A 705 50.03 -10.14 -1.51
N LYS A 706 49.67 -9.03 -2.17
CA LYS A 706 50.64 -8.03 -2.65
C LYS A 706 50.42 -6.67 -2.01
#